data_AF-A0A9P3ZK09-F1
#
_entry.id   AF-A0A9P3ZK09-F1
#
_cell.length_a   1.000
_cell.length_b   1.000
_cell.length_c   1.000
_cell.angle_alpha   90.00
_cell.angle_beta   90.00
_cell.angle_gamma   90.00
#
_symmetry.space_group_name_H-M   'P 1'
#
loop_
_entity.id
_entity.type
_entity.pdbx_description
1 polymer ?
#
loop_
_entity_poly.entity_id
_entity_poly.type
_entity_poly.pdbx_seq_one_letter_code
_entity_poly.pdbx_strand_id
1 'polypeptide(L)'
;MKKGYIAFAALCAAALASCTCPSAGEQRLRPSEYVSTLVGTQSDFSLSTGNTYPAIALPWGMNFWTPQTGKMGDGWAYTYGAHQVRGFKQTHQPSPWINDYGQFSLMPVRGEDKFDEESRASWFSHQSEVAKPYYYKTYLADHDIRVEITPTDRAAMMRFTFPDSKESGVVIDAFDRGSQVGMVDDRTIVGYTTRNSGGVPENFRNWFVVRFDTPFSAIELTDAPGGYKPGSNLLYPEGQKSVTGEHAVAKVHFATRRGQQICASVASSFISPEQALQNLRELGSDDFETVKSKAQARWDDVLGRIEVEGGTDDQYRTFYSCLYRSVLFPRKFYEVTDQGEVVHYSPYNGEVLPGYMYTDTGFWDTFRSLFPLLNLVYPSVNAEIQQGLANAARESGFLPEWASPGHRGCMVGNNSASVVADAVVKGTNDKDLGVLYDAMVYATEHVHPTVASTGRWGHEYYNELGYIPYDVNIPENVARTLEYAYDDWCILQVAKKLNRPQAELDKWAARARNYRNVFDPETRLMRGRLRDGKFQAPFSPYKWGDAFTEGNSWHYTWSVFHDVEGLVDLMGGREQFVQMLDSVFVVPPIYDDSYYGFRIHEITEMQVADMGNYAHGNQPAQHMIYLYNYAGAPWKAQYWAREVMDRLYSACPDGYCGDEDNGQTSAWYVFSALGFYSVCPASDEYVVGSPLFRKAVVNLENGNKIVLEAPDNSPENRYIGAVQFDGKSYTYNFLRHSDLVKGAGVRFSMRPDPDYTRGTEPGDAPYSFSRE
;
A
#
# COMPACT_ATOMS: atom_id res chain seq x y z
N MET A 1 -49.50 61.08 -31.02
CA MET A 1 -49.87 59.69 -30.66
C MET A 1 -49.59 58.83 -31.87
N LYS A 2 -48.69 57.85 -31.93
CA LYS A 2 -48.21 56.93 -30.91
C LYS A 2 -46.70 56.64 -31.16
N LYS A 3 -45.84 57.29 -30.38
CA LYS A 3 -44.61 56.65 -29.89
C LYS A 3 -45.10 55.48 -29.04
N GLY A 4 -44.91 54.23 -29.47
CA GLY A 4 -45.45 53.11 -28.71
C GLY A 4 -45.30 51.70 -29.28
N TYR A 5 -44.63 51.48 -30.43
CA TYR A 5 -44.52 50.13 -31.01
C TYR A 5 -43.15 49.78 -31.62
N ILE A 6 -42.06 50.44 -31.21
CA ILE A 6 -40.69 50.05 -31.64
C ILE A 6 -39.78 49.67 -30.46
N ALA A 7 -40.24 49.82 -29.20
CA ALA A 7 -39.47 49.41 -28.02
C ALA A 7 -39.75 47.97 -27.53
N PHE A 8 -40.70 47.24 -28.15
CA PHE A 8 -41.08 45.90 -27.71
C PHE A 8 -40.53 44.76 -28.60
N ALA A 9 -40.05 45.07 -29.81
CA ALA A 9 -39.45 44.07 -30.70
C ALA A 9 -37.92 43.92 -30.53
N ALA A 10 -37.24 44.92 -29.95
CA ALA A 10 -35.81 44.86 -29.65
C ALA A 10 -35.50 44.24 -28.27
N LEU A 11 -36.48 44.19 -27.34
CA LEU A 11 -36.30 43.54 -26.03
C LEU A 11 -36.56 42.03 -26.05
N CYS A 12 -37.23 41.49 -27.06
CA CYS A 12 -37.43 40.04 -27.19
C CYS A 12 -36.31 39.33 -27.98
N ALA A 13 -35.49 40.06 -28.74
CA ALA A 13 -34.33 39.49 -29.45
C ALA A 13 -33.02 39.54 -28.65
N ALA A 14 -32.93 40.38 -27.60
CA ALA A 14 -31.80 40.42 -26.67
C ALA A 14 -31.95 39.51 -25.45
N ALA A 15 -33.12 38.88 -25.27
CA ALA A 15 -33.38 37.90 -24.20
C ALA A 15 -33.25 36.43 -24.66
N LEU A 16 -32.91 36.19 -25.94
CA LEU A 16 -32.72 34.85 -26.52
C LEU A 16 -31.25 34.53 -26.88
N ALA A 17 -30.31 35.41 -26.54
CA ALA A 17 -28.87 35.22 -26.78
C ALA A 17 -28.05 35.02 -25.48
N SER A 18 -28.71 34.83 -24.34
CA SER A 18 -28.07 34.62 -23.02
C SER A 18 -28.67 33.45 -22.23
N CYS A 19 -29.31 32.51 -22.93
CA CYS A 19 -29.45 31.15 -22.41
C CYS A 19 -28.27 30.33 -22.91
N THR A 20 -27.10 30.52 -22.30
CA THR A 20 -26.18 29.38 -22.17
C THR A 20 -26.98 28.31 -21.44
N CYS A 21 -27.44 27.29 -22.16
CA CYS A 21 -27.79 26.04 -21.51
C CYS A 21 -26.64 25.71 -20.56
N PRO A 22 -26.88 25.45 -19.27
CA PRO A 22 -25.90 24.70 -18.51
C PRO A 22 -25.62 23.49 -19.38
N SER A 23 -24.37 23.26 -19.82
CA SER A 23 -24.03 21.94 -20.33
C SER A 23 -24.56 20.99 -19.28
N ALA A 24 -25.38 20.02 -19.66
CA ALA A 24 -25.84 18.99 -18.75
C ALA A 24 -24.60 18.52 -18.00
N GLY A 25 -24.49 18.92 -16.72
CA GLY A 25 -23.27 18.70 -15.97
C GLY A 25 -23.09 17.19 -15.97
N GLU A 26 -21.99 16.71 -16.54
CA GLU A 26 -21.63 15.30 -16.47
C GLU A 26 -21.80 14.89 -15.01
N GLN A 27 -22.78 14.02 -14.76
CA GLN A 27 -23.06 13.54 -13.43
C GLN A 27 -21.88 12.66 -13.06
N ARG A 28 -20.87 13.25 -12.40
CA ARG A 28 -19.67 12.54 -12.00
C ARG A 28 -20.06 11.34 -11.15
N LEU A 29 -19.44 10.20 -11.44
CA LEU A 29 -19.58 9.02 -10.63
C LEU A 29 -19.03 9.29 -9.23
N ARG A 30 -19.50 8.51 -8.25
CA ARG A 30 -18.92 8.53 -6.91
C ARG A 30 -17.48 8.00 -6.96
N PRO A 31 -16.56 8.47 -6.10
CA PRO A 31 -15.17 8.02 -6.10
C PRO A 31 -15.00 6.48 -6.15
N SER A 32 -15.78 5.74 -5.36
CA SER A 32 -15.74 4.27 -5.33
C SER A 32 -16.11 3.59 -6.66
N GLU A 33 -16.85 4.28 -7.54
CA GLU A 33 -17.25 3.73 -8.84
C GLU A 33 -16.13 3.76 -9.88
N TYR A 34 -15.16 4.68 -9.74
CA TYR A 34 -13.95 4.73 -10.57
C TYR A 34 -12.95 3.63 -10.22
N VAL A 35 -13.05 3.06 -9.01
CA VAL A 35 -12.12 2.03 -8.56
C VAL A 35 -12.34 0.71 -9.30
N SER A 36 -11.22 0.12 -9.75
CA SER A 36 -11.13 -1.28 -10.13
C SER A 36 -10.18 -1.99 -9.16
N THR A 37 -10.62 -3.07 -8.53
CA THR A 37 -9.74 -3.87 -7.67
C THR A 37 -8.87 -4.84 -8.49
N LEU A 38 -9.05 -4.89 -9.82
CA LEU A 38 -8.30 -5.75 -10.72
C LEU A 38 -6.98 -5.13 -11.20
N VAL A 39 -6.72 -3.85 -10.93
CA VAL A 39 -5.47 -3.19 -11.33
C VAL A 39 -4.29 -3.87 -10.66
N GLY A 40 -3.36 -4.39 -11.48
CA GLY A 40 -2.18 -5.14 -11.10
C GLY A 40 -2.35 -6.65 -10.95
N THR A 41 -3.55 -7.18 -11.20
CA THR A 41 -3.84 -8.63 -11.07
C THR A 41 -3.39 -9.44 -12.29
N GLN A 42 -3.05 -8.81 -13.41
CA GLN A 42 -2.46 -9.48 -14.57
C GLN A 42 -0.93 -9.51 -14.46
N SER A 43 -0.45 -10.06 -13.34
CA SER A 43 0.97 -10.20 -13.04
C SER A 43 1.34 -11.68 -12.93
N ASP A 44 2.62 -11.98 -13.14
CA ASP A 44 3.22 -13.26 -12.81
C ASP A 44 4.62 -13.08 -12.20
N PHE A 45 5.24 -14.18 -11.77
CA PHE A 45 6.56 -14.18 -11.12
C PHE A 45 7.67 -13.49 -11.93
N SER A 46 7.60 -13.52 -13.27
CA SER A 46 8.66 -13.06 -14.15
C SER A 46 8.56 -11.59 -14.55
N LEU A 47 7.36 -11.02 -14.46
CA LEU A 47 7.07 -9.62 -14.77
C LEU A 47 5.87 -9.17 -13.94
N SER A 48 6.11 -8.28 -12.98
CA SER A 48 5.03 -7.65 -12.26
C SER A 48 4.44 -6.51 -13.08
N THR A 49 3.11 -6.43 -13.03
CA THR A 49 2.37 -5.23 -13.40
C THR A 49 1.54 -4.72 -12.21
N GLY A 50 1.98 -5.07 -11.00
CA GLY A 50 1.40 -4.66 -9.73
C GLY A 50 1.23 -5.78 -8.71
N ASN A 51 1.40 -7.05 -9.08
CA ASN A 51 1.31 -8.24 -8.20
C ASN A 51 0.17 -8.17 -7.16
N THR A 52 -0.98 -7.64 -7.56
CA THR A 52 -2.10 -7.43 -6.66
C THR A 52 -3.12 -8.58 -6.74
N TYR A 53 -4.01 -8.60 -5.76
CA TYR A 53 -5.27 -9.35 -5.82
C TYR A 53 -6.45 -8.38 -5.59
N PRO A 54 -7.67 -8.73 -6.03
CA PRO A 54 -8.84 -7.89 -5.78
C PRO A 54 -9.26 -7.98 -4.32
N ALA A 55 -8.82 -7.02 -3.49
CA ALA A 55 -9.17 -6.99 -2.08
C ALA A 55 -10.56 -6.37 -1.87
N ILE A 56 -11.55 -7.22 -1.57
CA ILE A 56 -12.87 -6.80 -1.10
C ILE A 56 -12.76 -6.54 0.40
N ALA A 57 -12.73 -5.27 0.78
CA ALA A 57 -12.46 -4.84 2.14
C ALA A 57 -13.04 -3.45 2.41
N LEU A 58 -13.08 -3.06 3.68
CA LEU A 58 -13.14 -1.64 4.06
C LEU A 58 -11.72 -1.05 4.15
N PRO A 59 -11.56 0.29 4.10
CA PRO A 59 -10.27 0.95 4.32
C PRO A 59 -9.63 0.48 5.63
N TRP A 60 -8.39 -0.03 5.54
CA TRP A 60 -7.62 -0.66 6.62
C TRP A 60 -8.33 -1.82 7.35
N GLY A 61 -9.32 -2.47 6.71
CA GLY A 61 -10.07 -3.58 7.30
C GLY A 61 -9.15 -4.71 7.80
N MET A 62 -9.48 -5.30 8.93
CA MET A 62 -8.70 -6.40 9.51
C MET A 62 -8.71 -7.61 8.58
N ASN A 63 -9.87 -7.96 8.02
CA ASN A 63 -10.04 -9.15 7.18
C ASN A 63 -10.34 -8.73 5.74
N PHE A 64 -9.46 -9.05 4.79
CA PHE A 64 -9.77 -8.89 3.36
C PHE A 64 -10.39 -10.16 2.80
N TRP A 65 -11.22 -10.00 1.78
CA TRP A 65 -11.79 -11.11 1.02
C TRP A 65 -11.34 -11.04 -0.43
N THR A 66 -11.09 -12.19 -1.07
CA THR A 66 -10.73 -12.25 -2.49
C THR A 66 -11.25 -13.55 -3.13
N PRO A 67 -11.68 -13.55 -4.42
CA PRO A 67 -11.68 -14.78 -5.21
C PRO A 67 -10.27 -15.37 -5.23
N GLN A 68 -10.18 -16.70 -5.15
CA GLN A 68 -8.93 -17.45 -5.22
C GLN A 68 -8.90 -18.27 -6.51
N THR A 69 -7.92 -18.00 -7.37
CA THR A 69 -7.66 -18.78 -8.59
C THR A 69 -6.40 -19.65 -8.43
N GLY A 70 -5.38 -19.15 -7.73
CA GLY A 70 -4.16 -19.86 -7.38
C GLY A 70 -4.37 -20.94 -6.32
N LYS A 71 -3.49 -21.94 -6.30
CA LYS A 71 -3.54 -23.07 -5.36
C LYS A 71 -3.39 -22.61 -3.91
N MET A 72 -3.82 -23.45 -2.97
CA MET A 72 -3.55 -23.20 -1.56
C MET A 72 -2.05 -23.01 -1.32
N GLY A 73 -1.68 -21.85 -0.78
CA GLY A 73 -0.29 -21.50 -0.49
C GLY A 73 0.47 -20.78 -1.58
N ASP A 74 -0.09 -20.66 -2.78
CA ASP A 74 0.47 -19.83 -3.84
C ASP A 74 0.35 -18.35 -3.47
N GLY A 75 1.44 -17.59 -3.60
CA GLY A 75 1.44 -16.15 -3.40
C GLY A 75 0.60 -15.41 -4.44
N TRP A 76 0.48 -15.96 -5.65
CA TRP A 76 -0.43 -15.47 -6.69
C TRP A 76 -1.84 -16.02 -6.45
N ALA A 77 -2.44 -15.66 -5.31
CA ALA A 77 -3.75 -16.13 -4.87
C ALA A 77 -4.85 -15.85 -5.92
N TYR A 78 -4.73 -14.75 -6.65
CA TYR A 78 -5.56 -14.41 -7.81
C TYR A 78 -4.68 -13.93 -8.96
N THR A 79 -4.97 -14.37 -10.18
CA THR A 79 -4.37 -13.84 -11.41
C THR A 79 -5.46 -13.65 -12.46
N TYR A 80 -5.41 -12.50 -13.16
CA TYR A 80 -6.38 -12.16 -14.21
C TYR A 80 -6.38 -13.18 -15.36
N GLY A 81 -5.23 -13.77 -15.67
CA GLY A 81 -5.14 -14.79 -16.72
C GLY A 81 -5.77 -16.15 -16.37
N ALA A 82 -6.14 -16.39 -15.11
CA ALA A 82 -6.71 -17.65 -14.68
C ALA A 82 -8.19 -17.81 -15.10
N HIS A 83 -8.59 -19.04 -15.36
CA HIS A 83 -9.94 -19.34 -15.85
C HIS A 83 -10.86 -20.01 -14.82
N GLN A 84 -10.32 -20.40 -13.67
CA GLN A 84 -11.07 -21.12 -12.64
C GLN A 84 -10.89 -20.46 -11.27
N VAL A 85 -11.98 -20.37 -10.52
CA VAL A 85 -12.01 -19.98 -9.11
C VAL A 85 -12.22 -21.22 -8.26
N ARG A 86 -11.42 -21.39 -7.20
CA ARG A 86 -11.45 -22.55 -6.29
C ARG A 86 -11.95 -22.23 -4.88
N GLY A 87 -12.19 -20.95 -4.59
CA GLY A 87 -12.77 -20.49 -3.34
C GLY A 87 -12.85 -18.97 -3.24
N PHE A 88 -13.55 -18.50 -2.22
CA PHE A 88 -13.61 -17.10 -1.80
C PHE A 88 -12.96 -17.01 -0.43
N LYS A 89 -11.75 -16.46 -0.43
CA LYS A 89 -10.75 -16.60 0.63
C LYS A 89 -10.74 -15.36 1.50
N GLN A 90 -10.73 -15.56 2.83
CA GLN A 90 -10.26 -14.53 3.76
C GLN A 90 -8.74 -14.52 3.72
N THR A 91 -8.14 -13.34 3.57
CA THR A 91 -6.70 -13.17 3.37
C THR A 91 -6.17 -11.96 4.13
N HIS A 92 -4.90 -12.04 4.52
CA HIS A 92 -4.15 -10.94 5.12
C HIS A 92 -2.92 -10.55 4.29
N GLN A 93 -2.62 -11.32 3.24
CA GLN A 93 -1.42 -11.22 2.41
C GLN A 93 -1.08 -9.78 1.97
N PRO A 94 0.10 -9.24 2.31
CA PRO A 94 0.54 -7.94 1.81
C PRO A 94 1.13 -8.01 0.40
N SER A 95 1.78 -9.11 0.02
CA SER A 95 2.40 -9.33 -1.30
C SER A 95 2.52 -10.83 -1.58
N PRO A 96 2.66 -11.27 -2.85
CA PRO A 96 2.90 -12.68 -3.16
C PRO A 96 4.19 -13.23 -2.52
N TRP A 97 5.18 -12.35 -2.31
CA TRP A 97 6.50 -12.68 -1.74
C TRP A 97 6.46 -12.94 -0.25
N ILE A 98 5.74 -12.10 0.51
CA ILE A 98 5.54 -12.28 1.95
C ILE A 98 4.56 -13.41 2.25
N ASN A 99 3.63 -13.65 1.32
CA ASN A 99 2.57 -14.64 1.39
C ASN A 99 1.62 -14.36 2.58
N ASP A 100 0.78 -15.33 2.93
CA ASP A 100 -0.43 -15.09 3.72
C ASP A 100 -0.39 -15.75 5.10
N TYR A 101 -1.33 -15.37 5.96
CA TYR A 101 -1.59 -15.97 7.26
C TYR A 101 -3.07 -15.84 7.65
N GLY A 102 -3.55 -16.66 8.60
CA GLY A 102 -4.93 -16.53 9.13
C GLY A 102 -6.01 -16.72 8.05
N GLN A 103 -5.76 -17.66 7.13
CA GLN A 103 -6.48 -17.80 5.87
C GLN A 103 -7.40 -19.03 5.85
N PHE A 104 -8.61 -18.85 5.34
CA PHE A 104 -9.60 -19.90 5.08
C PHE A 104 -10.48 -19.49 3.89
N SER A 105 -11.27 -20.41 3.33
CA SER A 105 -12.12 -20.08 2.18
C SER A 105 -13.51 -20.73 2.23
N LEU A 106 -14.46 -20.10 1.54
CA LEU A 106 -15.79 -20.65 1.26
C LEU A 106 -15.92 -20.88 -0.25
N MET A 107 -16.48 -22.01 -0.67
CA MET A 107 -16.77 -22.29 -2.08
C MET A 107 -18.16 -22.93 -2.23
N PRO A 108 -19.15 -22.24 -2.82
CA PRO A 108 -20.43 -22.84 -3.13
C PRO A 108 -20.30 -23.77 -4.34
N VAL A 109 -20.87 -24.96 -4.23
CA VAL A 109 -20.70 -26.06 -5.20
C VAL A 109 -22.03 -26.75 -5.49
N ARG A 110 -22.08 -27.44 -6.63
CA ARG A 110 -23.10 -28.43 -6.95
C ARG A 110 -22.42 -29.77 -7.23
N GLY A 111 -22.85 -30.83 -6.54
CA GLY A 111 -22.35 -32.18 -6.72
C GLY A 111 -21.71 -32.75 -5.46
N GLU A 112 -21.75 -34.07 -5.32
CA GLU A 112 -21.26 -34.74 -4.11
C GLU A 112 -19.74 -34.90 -4.03
N ASP A 113 -19.05 -34.85 -5.16
CA ASP A 113 -17.60 -35.04 -5.29
C ASP A 113 -16.77 -33.75 -5.16
N LYS A 114 -17.41 -32.62 -4.88
CA LYS A 114 -16.82 -31.27 -4.92
C LYS A 114 -16.23 -30.85 -3.58
N PHE A 115 -15.14 -31.52 -3.18
CA PHE A 115 -14.51 -31.32 -1.87
C PHE A 115 -13.07 -30.82 -1.98
N ASP A 116 -12.24 -31.57 -2.73
CA ASP A 116 -10.86 -31.20 -3.08
C ASP A 116 -10.80 -29.89 -3.89
N GLU A 117 -9.70 -29.11 -3.74
CA GLU A 117 -9.58 -27.78 -4.35
C GLU A 117 -9.66 -27.78 -5.88
N GLU A 118 -9.18 -28.84 -6.54
CA GLU A 118 -9.25 -28.99 -8.00
C GLU A 118 -10.64 -29.47 -8.40
N SER A 119 -11.21 -30.41 -7.64
CA SER A 119 -12.55 -30.94 -7.94
C SER A 119 -13.66 -29.90 -7.82
N ARG A 120 -13.55 -28.97 -6.86
CA ARG A 120 -14.55 -27.93 -6.55
C ARG A 120 -14.41 -26.66 -7.37
N ALA A 121 -13.26 -26.45 -8.01
CA ALA A 121 -13.01 -25.30 -8.87
C ALA A 121 -14.07 -25.18 -9.97
N SER A 122 -14.37 -23.95 -10.35
CA SER A 122 -15.32 -23.66 -11.42
C SER A 122 -14.75 -22.67 -12.42
N TRP A 123 -15.02 -22.91 -13.70
CA TRP A 123 -14.84 -21.90 -14.74
C TRP A 123 -15.62 -20.63 -14.43
N PHE A 124 -15.03 -19.47 -14.71
CA PHE A 124 -15.65 -18.15 -14.65
C PHE A 124 -15.15 -17.26 -15.80
N SER A 125 -15.73 -16.07 -15.95
CA SER A 125 -15.28 -15.08 -16.93
C SER A 125 -15.40 -13.66 -16.37
N HIS A 126 -14.41 -12.81 -16.66
CA HIS A 126 -14.46 -11.38 -16.33
C HIS A 126 -15.65 -10.65 -16.96
N GLN A 127 -16.26 -11.19 -18.03
CA GLN A 127 -17.50 -10.64 -18.62
C GLN A 127 -18.69 -10.73 -17.67
N SER A 128 -18.64 -11.65 -16.71
CA SER A 128 -19.66 -11.87 -15.68
C SER A 128 -19.18 -11.49 -14.28
N GLU A 129 -17.98 -10.90 -14.18
CA GLU A 129 -17.37 -10.48 -12.93
C GLU A 129 -17.62 -8.99 -12.69
N VAL A 130 -17.88 -8.64 -11.43
CA VAL A 130 -17.86 -7.26 -10.95
C VAL A 130 -16.94 -7.23 -9.75
N ALA A 131 -15.86 -6.45 -9.84
CA ALA A 131 -14.85 -6.36 -8.80
C ALA A 131 -14.74 -4.90 -8.32
N LYS A 132 -15.38 -4.60 -7.19
CA LYS A 132 -15.38 -3.29 -6.52
C LYS A 132 -14.85 -3.45 -5.09
N PRO A 133 -14.28 -2.40 -4.48
CA PRO A 133 -13.76 -2.47 -3.11
C PRO A 133 -14.79 -2.95 -2.08
N TYR A 134 -16.03 -2.49 -2.23
CA TYR A 134 -17.15 -2.77 -1.34
C TYR A 134 -18.02 -3.96 -1.78
N TYR A 135 -17.80 -4.52 -2.98
CA TYR A 135 -18.67 -5.53 -3.56
C TYR A 135 -17.99 -6.34 -4.65
N TYR A 136 -18.07 -7.66 -4.52
CA TYR A 136 -17.66 -8.59 -5.57
C TYR A 136 -18.82 -9.45 -6.03
N LYS A 137 -18.84 -9.78 -7.32
CA LYS A 137 -19.79 -10.73 -7.91
C LYS A 137 -19.11 -11.52 -9.02
N THR A 138 -19.37 -12.83 -9.07
CA THR A 138 -19.02 -13.67 -10.21
C THR A 138 -20.05 -14.78 -10.44
N TYR A 139 -19.97 -15.43 -11.59
CA TYR A 139 -20.78 -16.60 -11.94
C TYR A 139 -19.88 -17.83 -12.13
N LEU A 140 -20.18 -18.89 -11.40
CA LEU A 140 -19.49 -20.17 -11.42
C LEU A 140 -20.17 -21.09 -12.44
N ALA A 141 -19.58 -21.22 -13.62
CA ALA A 141 -20.19 -21.88 -14.77
C ALA A 141 -20.44 -23.38 -14.55
N ASP A 142 -19.54 -24.08 -13.87
CA ASP A 142 -19.67 -25.54 -13.66
C ASP A 142 -20.78 -25.87 -12.64
N HIS A 143 -21.06 -24.93 -11.73
CA HIS A 143 -22.03 -25.11 -10.66
C HIS A 143 -23.38 -24.45 -10.95
N ASP A 144 -23.47 -23.55 -11.94
CA ASP A 144 -24.63 -22.65 -12.18
C ASP A 144 -24.99 -21.83 -10.94
N ILE A 145 -23.97 -21.28 -10.28
CA ILE A 145 -24.10 -20.51 -9.03
C ILE A 145 -23.55 -19.11 -9.23
N ARG A 146 -24.32 -18.11 -8.77
CA ARG A 146 -23.80 -16.74 -8.63
C ARG A 146 -23.32 -16.52 -7.20
N VAL A 147 -22.15 -15.92 -7.07
CA VAL A 147 -21.57 -15.54 -5.77
C VAL A 147 -21.46 -14.04 -5.68
N GLU A 148 -21.82 -13.49 -4.52
CA GLU A 148 -21.71 -12.06 -4.21
C GLU A 148 -21.12 -11.88 -2.80
N ILE A 149 -20.23 -10.89 -2.60
CA ILE A 149 -19.55 -10.62 -1.33
C ILE A 149 -19.64 -9.14 -1.00
N THR A 150 -19.93 -8.80 0.27
CA THR A 150 -19.80 -7.45 0.82
C THR A 150 -19.15 -7.48 2.21
N PRO A 151 -18.13 -6.65 2.50
CA PRO A 151 -17.35 -6.73 3.72
C PRO A 151 -17.77 -5.71 4.79
N THR A 152 -17.32 -5.93 6.02
CA THR A 152 -17.12 -4.92 7.08
C THR A 152 -15.62 -4.90 7.47
N ASP A 153 -15.24 -4.36 8.63
CA ASP A 153 -13.83 -4.36 9.06
C ASP A 153 -13.33 -5.79 9.38
N ARG A 154 -14.20 -6.64 9.97
CA ARG A 154 -13.84 -7.99 10.47
C ARG A 154 -14.81 -9.09 10.02
N ALA A 155 -15.91 -8.73 9.38
CA ALA A 155 -16.94 -9.64 8.92
C ALA A 155 -17.22 -9.45 7.41
N ALA A 156 -18.01 -10.34 6.84
CA ALA A 156 -18.57 -10.21 5.50
C ALA A 156 -19.92 -10.95 5.40
N MET A 157 -20.75 -10.53 4.46
CA MET A 157 -21.87 -11.32 3.98
C MET A 157 -21.54 -11.86 2.59
N MET A 158 -21.67 -13.17 2.43
CA MET A 158 -21.66 -13.83 1.13
C MET A 158 -23.06 -14.27 0.76
N ARG A 159 -23.49 -14.01 -0.46
CA ARG A 159 -24.79 -14.44 -1.01
C ARG A 159 -24.57 -15.37 -2.18
N PHE A 160 -25.14 -16.57 -2.07
CA PHE A 160 -25.06 -17.61 -3.10
C PHE A 160 -26.43 -17.79 -3.73
N THR A 161 -26.55 -17.57 -5.04
CA THR A 161 -27.79 -17.84 -5.78
C THR A 161 -27.67 -19.18 -6.49
N PHE A 162 -28.40 -20.18 -5.98
CA PHE A 162 -28.34 -21.57 -6.46
C PHE A 162 -29.36 -21.89 -7.56
N PRO A 163 -29.10 -22.91 -8.40
CA PRO A 163 -30.09 -23.48 -9.30
C PRO A 163 -31.05 -24.41 -8.54
N ASP A 164 -31.94 -25.11 -9.26
CA ASP A 164 -32.70 -26.20 -8.67
C ASP A 164 -31.80 -27.43 -8.50
N SER A 165 -31.59 -27.91 -7.27
CA SER A 165 -30.67 -29.01 -6.99
C SER A 165 -30.93 -29.68 -5.63
N LYS A 166 -30.62 -30.98 -5.55
CA LYS A 166 -30.56 -31.73 -4.28
C LYS A 166 -29.13 -31.87 -3.74
N GLU A 167 -28.15 -31.44 -4.52
CA GLU A 167 -26.71 -31.62 -4.29
C GLU A 167 -26.00 -30.27 -4.12
N SER A 168 -26.73 -29.22 -3.73
CA SER A 168 -26.14 -27.91 -3.44
C SER A 168 -25.40 -27.95 -2.12
N GLY A 169 -24.25 -27.29 -2.06
CA GLY A 169 -23.52 -27.15 -0.81
C GLY A 169 -22.56 -25.99 -0.80
N VAL A 170 -21.95 -25.76 0.35
CA VAL A 170 -20.84 -24.82 0.53
C VAL A 170 -19.72 -25.56 1.23
N VAL A 171 -18.54 -25.54 0.62
CA VAL A 171 -17.29 -26.04 1.21
C VAL A 171 -16.66 -24.93 2.03
N ILE A 172 -16.31 -25.20 3.28
CA ILE A 172 -15.55 -24.34 4.18
C ILE A 172 -14.20 -25.02 4.39
N ASP A 173 -13.15 -24.45 3.80
CA ASP A 173 -11.79 -24.97 3.85
C ASP A 173 -10.96 -24.14 4.83
N ALA A 174 -10.53 -24.76 5.95
CA ALA A 174 -9.73 -24.10 6.99
C ALA A 174 -8.21 -24.20 6.75
N PHE A 175 -7.81 -24.71 5.58
CA PHE A 175 -6.43 -24.84 5.09
C PHE A 175 -5.59 -25.84 5.91
N ASP A 176 -4.40 -26.16 5.41
CA ASP A 176 -3.45 -27.11 6.00
C ASP A 176 -2.64 -26.52 7.18
N ARG A 177 -1.64 -27.27 7.67
CA ARG A 177 -0.74 -26.92 8.78
C ARG A 177 -1.39 -26.83 10.16
N GLY A 178 -2.48 -27.58 10.35
CA GLY A 178 -3.12 -27.76 11.65
C GLY A 178 -4.33 -26.86 11.85
N SER A 179 -5.50 -27.33 11.44
CA SER A 179 -6.75 -26.56 11.48
C SER A 179 -7.88 -27.34 12.13
N GLN A 180 -8.99 -26.65 12.39
CA GLN A 180 -10.21 -27.24 12.94
C GLN A 180 -11.44 -26.67 12.25
N VAL A 181 -12.45 -27.52 12.02
CA VAL A 181 -13.78 -27.10 11.59
C VAL A 181 -14.84 -27.90 12.36
N GLY A 182 -15.94 -27.27 12.74
CA GLY A 182 -17.06 -27.94 13.38
C GLY A 182 -18.38 -27.19 13.31
N MET A 183 -19.46 -27.93 13.54
CA MET A 183 -20.83 -27.47 13.55
C MET A 183 -21.31 -27.22 14.99
N VAL A 184 -21.78 -26.01 15.26
CA VAL A 184 -22.37 -25.66 16.58
C VAL A 184 -23.86 -26.04 16.60
N ASP A 185 -24.57 -25.64 15.55
CA ASP A 185 -26.01 -25.90 15.33
C ASP A 185 -26.27 -26.16 13.84
N ASP A 186 -27.54 -26.30 13.45
CA ASP A 186 -27.94 -26.61 12.07
C ASP A 186 -27.70 -25.49 11.06
N ARG A 187 -27.06 -24.38 11.46
CA ARG A 187 -26.80 -23.19 10.62
C ARG A 187 -25.40 -22.61 10.79
N THR A 188 -24.61 -23.09 11.75
CA THR A 188 -23.38 -22.43 12.16
C THR A 188 -22.19 -23.37 12.14
N ILE A 189 -21.18 -23.01 11.36
CA ILE A 189 -19.85 -23.63 11.34
C ILE A 189 -18.87 -22.70 12.05
N VAL A 190 -17.99 -23.25 12.87
CA VAL A 190 -16.89 -22.57 13.53
C VAL A 190 -15.59 -23.33 13.30
N GLY A 191 -14.46 -22.67 13.47
CA GLY A 191 -13.17 -23.32 13.33
C GLY A 191 -12.00 -22.38 13.58
N TYR A 192 -10.81 -22.88 13.29
CA TYR A 192 -9.62 -22.05 13.21
C TYR A 192 -8.67 -22.53 12.12
N THR A 193 -7.87 -21.59 11.64
CA THR A 193 -6.73 -21.80 10.73
C THR A 193 -5.46 -21.32 11.40
N THR A 194 -4.35 -22.03 11.16
CA THR A 194 -3.00 -21.67 11.65
C THR A 194 -2.03 -21.45 10.49
N ARG A 195 -2.41 -21.75 9.24
CA ARG A 195 -1.50 -21.62 8.09
C ARG A 195 -0.97 -20.19 8.03
N ASN A 196 0.35 -20.08 8.06
CA ASN A 196 1.09 -18.82 8.06
C ASN A 196 2.42 -18.98 7.32
N SER A 197 3.09 -17.84 7.12
CA SER A 197 4.36 -17.74 6.40
C SER A 197 5.50 -17.23 7.30
N GLY A 198 5.41 -17.50 8.60
CA GLY A 198 6.33 -17.00 9.63
C GLY A 198 5.86 -15.72 10.31
N GLY A 199 6.66 -15.20 11.24
CA GLY A 199 6.33 -13.99 11.99
C GLY A 199 5.12 -14.15 12.92
N VAL A 200 4.89 -15.35 13.45
CA VAL A 200 3.79 -15.63 14.40
C VAL A 200 4.30 -16.33 15.66
N PRO A 201 3.69 -16.08 16.84
CA PRO A 201 3.92 -16.85 18.05
C PRO A 201 3.38 -18.29 17.92
N GLU A 202 3.85 -19.21 18.77
CA GLU A 202 3.44 -20.63 18.74
C GLU A 202 1.93 -20.85 18.93
N ASN A 203 1.25 -19.93 19.62
CA ASN A 203 -0.19 -20.03 19.91
C ASN A 203 -1.09 -19.42 18.82
N PHE A 204 -0.53 -18.93 17.71
CA PHE A 204 -1.24 -18.23 16.65
C PHE A 204 -2.39 -19.05 16.07
N ARG A 205 -3.57 -18.43 16.03
CA ARG A 205 -4.79 -18.94 15.40
C ARG A 205 -5.62 -17.78 14.87
N ASN A 206 -6.28 -17.99 13.75
CA ASN A 206 -7.41 -17.16 13.33
C ASN A 206 -8.69 -18.00 13.48
N TRP A 207 -9.54 -17.61 14.43
CA TRP A 207 -10.80 -18.25 14.75
C TRP A 207 -11.91 -17.69 13.87
N PHE A 208 -12.69 -18.53 13.20
CA PHE A 208 -13.76 -18.07 12.32
C PHE A 208 -15.12 -18.65 12.71
N VAL A 209 -16.16 -17.92 12.32
CA VAL A 209 -17.56 -18.33 12.38
C VAL A 209 -18.24 -18.05 11.05
N VAL A 210 -19.01 -19.02 10.56
CA VAL A 210 -19.83 -18.95 9.35
C VAL A 210 -21.27 -19.33 9.73
N ARG A 211 -22.20 -18.39 9.61
CA ARG A 211 -23.62 -18.58 9.93
C ARG A 211 -24.50 -18.42 8.70
N PHE A 212 -25.28 -19.45 8.39
CA PHE A 212 -26.17 -19.48 7.24
C PHE A 212 -27.62 -19.10 7.62
N ASP A 213 -28.30 -18.41 6.70
CA ASP A 213 -29.72 -18.06 6.81
C ASP A 213 -30.67 -19.24 6.52
N THR A 214 -30.12 -20.39 6.12
CA THR A 214 -30.83 -21.62 5.77
C THR A 214 -30.24 -22.81 6.57
N PRO A 215 -31.05 -23.69 7.17
CA PRO A 215 -30.53 -24.88 7.85
C PRO A 215 -29.86 -25.86 6.90
N PHE A 216 -28.84 -26.57 7.38
CA PHE A 216 -28.19 -27.65 6.66
C PHE A 216 -29.12 -28.86 6.55
N SER A 217 -29.14 -29.53 5.39
CA SER A 217 -29.75 -30.85 5.26
C SER A 217 -28.81 -31.98 5.66
N ALA A 218 -27.50 -31.76 5.54
CA ALA A 218 -26.42 -32.67 5.93
C ALA A 218 -25.10 -31.90 6.06
N ILE A 219 -24.10 -32.55 6.66
CA ILE A 219 -22.73 -32.04 6.78
C ILE A 219 -21.72 -33.18 6.59
N GLU A 220 -20.62 -32.90 5.91
CA GLU A 220 -19.44 -33.76 5.79
C GLU A 220 -18.23 -33.03 6.39
N LEU A 221 -17.38 -33.76 7.13
CA LEU A 221 -16.18 -33.23 7.80
C LEU A 221 -14.99 -34.16 7.54
N THR A 222 -13.82 -33.60 7.18
CA THR A 222 -12.56 -34.37 7.09
C THR A 222 -11.35 -33.46 7.32
N ASP A 223 -10.24 -34.05 7.77
CA ASP A 223 -8.91 -33.42 7.87
C ASP A 223 -7.95 -33.85 6.74
N ALA A 224 -8.43 -34.61 5.75
CA ALA A 224 -7.64 -35.16 4.65
C ALA A 224 -8.37 -35.07 3.29
N PRO A 225 -8.71 -33.87 2.80
CA PRO A 225 -9.53 -33.66 1.59
C PRO A 225 -8.94 -34.32 0.34
N GLY A 226 -7.61 -34.35 0.18
CA GLY A 226 -6.96 -34.98 -0.99
C GLY A 226 -7.11 -36.51 -1.07
N GLY A 227 -7.48 -37.16 0.04
CA GLY A 227 -7.78 -38.60 0.10
C GLY A 227 -9.29 -38.92 0.11
N TYR A 228 -10.13 -37.89 -0.02
CA TYR A 228 -11.58 -38.00 0.16
C TYR A 228 -12.24 -38.83 -0.94
N LYS A 229 -13.15 -39.74 -0.55
CA LYS A 229 -13.98 -40.52 -1.48
C LYS A 229 -15.43 -40.03 -1.41
N PRO A 230 -15.99 -39.49 -2.50
CA PRO A 230 -17.37 -38.97 -2.51
C PRO A 230 -18.39 -40.00 -2.01
N GLY A 231 -19.31 -39.57 -1.15
CA GLY A 231 -20.38 -40.43 -0.62
C GLY A 231 -19.99 -41.35 0.54
N SER A 232 -18.80 -41.18 1.13
CA SER A 232 -18.50 -41.78 2.44
C SER A 232 -19.28 -41.03 3.53
N ASN A 233 -20.33 -41.63 4.09
CA ASN A 233 -21.06 -41.08 5.24
C ASN A 233 -20.16 -40.99 6.49
N LEU A 234 -19.25 -40.02 6.59
CA LEU A 234 -18.35 -39.92 7.73
C LEU A 234 -18.33 -38.53 8.37
N LEU A 235 -19.16 -38.44 9.42
CA LEU A 235 -18.88 -37.72 10.66
C LEU A 235 -17.74 -38.46 11.38
N TYR A 236 -16.48 -38.10 11.14
CA TYR A 236 -15.37 -38.76 11.82
C TYR A 236 -15.01 -38.07 13.14
N PRO A 237 -14.95 -38.83 14.25
CA PRO A 237 -15.62 -40.10 14.57
C PRO A 237 -17.11 -39.90 14.97
N GLU A 238 -17.90 -40.98 14.88
CA GLU A 238 -19.37 -40.99 15.08
C GLU A 238 -19.85 -40.10 16.24
N GLY A 239 -20.74 -39.16 15.92
CA GLY A 239 -21.35 -38.24 16.90
C GLY A 239 -20.52 -36.99 17.20
N GLN A 240 -19.27 -36.89 16.73
CA GLN A 240 -18.53 -35.63 16.80
C GLN A 240 -19.08 -34.62 15.80
N LYS A 241 -19.15 -33.37 16.24
CA LYS A 241 -19.56 -32.22 15.42
C LYS A 241 -18.37 -31.41 14.91
N SER A 242 -17.13 -31.86 15.11
CA SER A 242 -15.93 -31.16 14.68
C SER A 242 -14.82 -32.13 14.30
N VAL A 243 -13.89 -31.67 13.47
CA VAL A 243 -12.66 -32.37 13.08
C VAL A 243 -11.47 -31.43 13.31
N THR A 244 -10.36 -31.98 13.81
CA THR A 244 -9.09 -31.28 13.98
C THR A 244 -7.99 -32.15 13.40
N GLY A 245 -7.12 -31.58 12.58
CA GLY A 245 -6.05 -32.33 11.95
C GLY A 245 -5.23 -31.45 11.03
N GLU A 246 -4.51 -32.07 10.10
CA GLU A 246 -3.59 -31.34 9.22
C GLU A 246 -4.34 -30.35 8.32
N HIS A 247 -5.44 -30.77 7.70
CA HIS A 247 -6.21 -29.94 6.75
C HIS A 247 -7.73 -30.13 6.92
N ALA A 248 -8.31 -29.45 7.90
CA ALA A 248 -9.73 -29.52 8.22
C ALA A 248 -10.62 -28.78 7.20
N VAL A 249 -11.65 -29.47 6.72
CA VAL A 249 -12.63 -28.96 5.75
C VAL A 249 -14.02 -29.46 6.12
N ALA A 250 -15.03 -28.62 5.94
CA ALA A 250 -16.44 -28.98 6.02
C ALA A 250 -17.14 -28.76 4.69
N LYS A 251 -18.16 -29.58 4.40
CA LYS A 251 -19.15 -29.30 3.36
C LYS A 251 -20.54 -29.35 3.98
N VAL A 252 -21.27 -28.24 3.91
CA VAL A 252 -22.67 -28.18 4.33
C VAL A 252 -23.58 -28.32 3.12
N HIS A 253 -24.68 -29.04 3.26
CA HIS A 253 -25.58 -29.39 2.14
C HIS A 253 -26.93 -28.69 2.27
N PHE A 254 -27.53 -28.39 1.13
CA PHE A 254 -28.85 -27.77 0.98
C PHE A 254 -29.63 -28.42 -0.16
N ALA A 255 -30.94 -28.56 0.01
CA ALA A 255 -31.86 -28.71 -1.11
C ALA A 255 -32.32 -27.32 -1.55
N THR A 256 -32.10 -26.98 -2.82
CA THR A 256 -32.31 -25.63 -3.36
C THR A 256 -33.29 -25.65 -4.52
N ARG A 257 -34.05 -24.56 -4.65
CA ARG A 257 -34.86 -24.27 -5.83
C ARG A 257 -34.18 -23.24 -6.72
N ARG A 258 -34.52 -23.22 -8.01
CA ARG A 258 -33.97 -22.25 -8.98
C ARG A 258 -34.07 -20.81 -8.46
N GLY A 259 -32.94 -20.13 -8.37
CA GLY A 259 -32.84 -18.73 -7.94
C GLY A 259 -32.91 -18.54 -6.42
N GLN A 260 -32.92 -19.61 -5.62
CA GLN A 260 -32.85 -19.51 -4.17
C GLN A 260 -31.53 -18.87 -3.75
N GLN A 261 -31.63 -17.84 -2.93
CA GLN A 261 -30.49 -17.18 -2.32
C GLN A 261 -30.27 -17.79 -0.94
N ILE A 262 -29.03 -18.16 -0.64
CA ILE A 262 -28.56 -18.53 0.69
C ILE A 262 -27.47 -17.54 1.08
N CYS A 263 -27.65 -16.86 2.20
CA CYS A 263 -26.66 -15.93 2.74
C CYS A 263 -25.83 -16.60 3.85
N ALA A 264 -24.51 -16.40 3.79
CA ALA A 264 -23.56 -16.75 4.83
C ALA A 264 -22.97 -15.47 5.44
N SER A 265 -23.23 -15.24 6.72
CA SER A 265 -22.57 -14.22 7.52
C SER A 265 -21.28 -14.82 8.09
N VAL A 266 -20.14 -14.20 7.81
CA VAL A 266 -18.82 -14.72 8.17
C VAL A 266 -18.04 -13.68 8.95
N ALA A 267 -17.33 -14.08 10.00
CA ALA A 267 -16.39 -13.23 10.71
C ALA A 267 -15.24 -14.06 11.29
N SER A 268 -14.13 -13.40 11.61
CA SER A 268 -13.02 -14.04 12.32
C SER A 268 -12.43 -13.15 13.40
N SER A 269 -11.57 -13.75 14.23
CA SER A 269 -10.82 -13.10 15.31
C SER A 269 -9.45 -13.76 15.47
N PHE A 270 -8.44 -12.99 15.86
CA PHE A 270 -7.13 -13.52 16.27
C PHE A 270 -7.07 -13.81 17.78
N ILE A 271 -8.11 -13.42 18.53
CA ILE A 271 -8.19 -13.55 19.98
C ILE A 271 -8.85 -14.88 20.37
N SER A 272 -10.12 -15.09 20.01
CA SER A 272 -10.88 -16.28 20.44
C SER A 272 -12.13 -16.55 19.59
N PRO A 273 -12.75 -17.73 19.72
CA PRO A 273 -14.07 -18.01 19.12
C PRO A 273 -15.16 -17.02 19.57
N GLU A 274 -15.16 -16.62 20.84
CA GLU A 274 -16.13 -15.68 21.41
C GLU A 274 -15.96 -14.29 20.80
N GLN A 275 -14.71 -13.85 20.62
CA GLN A 275 -14.44 -12.59 19.95
C GLN A 275 -14.80 -12.64 18.45
N ALA A 276 -14.64 -13.78 17.78
CA ALA A 276 -15.12 -13.95 16.40
C ALA A 276 -16.66 -13.81 16.30
N LEU A 277 -17.40 -14.35 17.27
CA LEU A 277 -18.85 -14.16 17.39
C LEU A 277 -19.22 -12.71 17.70
N GLN A 278 -18.40 -12.01 18.48
CA GLN A 278 -18.58 -10.57 18.72
C GLN A 278 -18.36 -9.76 17.44
N ASN A 279 -17.30 -10.04 16.67
CA ASN A 279 -17.03 -9.38 15.39
C ASN A 279 -18.14 -9.62 14.36
N LEU A 280 -18.80 -10.79 14.38
CA LEU A 280 -19.95 -11.08 13.53
C LEU A 280 -21.10 -10.07 13.73
N ARG A 281 -21.17 -9.41 14.90
CA ARG A 281 -22.17 -8.37 15.20
C ARG A 281 -21.93 -7.07 14.43
N GLU A 282 -20.79 -6.88 13.76
CA GLU A 282 -20.59 -5.77 12.81
C GLU A 282 -21.68 -5.75 11.71
N LEU A 283 -22.23 -6.92 11.36
CA LEU A 283 -23.35 -7.06 10.42
C LEU A 283 -24.70 -6.68 11.04
N GLY A 284 -24.83 -6.71 12.37
CA GLY A 284 -26.06 -6.40 13.10
C GLY A 284 -27.28 -7.16 12.59
N SER A 285 -28.36 -6.43 12.27
CA SER A 285 -29.55 -6.94 11.60
C SER A 285 -29.63 -6.53 10.13
N ASP A 286 -28.53 -6.04 9.57
CA ASP A 286 -28.50 -5.54 8.19
C ASP A 286 -28.63 -6.69 7.19
N ASP A 287 -29.31 -6.44 6.08
CA ASP A 287 -29.30 -7.32 4.93
C ASP A 287 -28.11 -7.04 4.00
N PHE A 288 -27.91 -7.92 3.02
CA PHE A 288 -26.79 -7.83 2.09
C PHE A 288 -26.69 -6.46 1.40
N GLU A 289 -27.82 -5.89 0.94
CA GLU A 289 -27.80 -4.61 0.23
C GLU A 289 -27.47 -3.44 1.18
N THR A 290 -27.92 -3.52 2.43
CA THR A 290 -27.59 -2.53 3.47
C THR A 290 -26.10 -2.57 3.80
N VAL A 291 -25.52 -3.76 4.02
CA VAL A 291 -24.07 -3.89 4.27
C VAL A 291 -23.27 -3.37 3.08
N LYS A 292 -23.67 -3.73 1.85
CA LYS A 292 -23.06 -3.21 0.61
C LYS A 292 -23.12 -1.70 0.51
N SER A 293 -24.28 -1.10 0.80
CA SER A 293 -24.43 0.36 0.77
C SER A 293 -23.60 1.06 1.83
N LYS A 294 -23.48 0.50 3.03
CA LYS A 294 -22.62 1.02 4.11
C LYS A 294 -21.15 0.92 3.74
N ALA A 295 -20.72 -0.21 3.19
CA ALA A 295 -19.36 -0.42 2.72
C ALA A 295 -19.00 0.58 1.61
N GLN A 296 -19.90 0.79 0.65
CA GLN A 296 -19.69 1.79 -0.38
C GLN A 296 -19.61 3.22 0.16
N ALA A 297 -20.53 3.60 1.06
CA ALA A 297 -20.52 4.92 1.67
C ALA A 297 -19.21 5.18 2.44
N ARG A 298 -18.64 4.15 3.08
CA ARG A 298 -17.33 4.25 3.74
C ARG A 298 -16.21 4.50 2.73
N TRP A 299 -16.20 3.82 1.59
CA TRP A 299 -15.24 4.09 0.52
C TRP A 299 -15.40 5.48 -0.07
N ASP A 300 -16.63 5.94 -0.31
CA ASP A 300 -16.88 7.28 -0.83
C ASP A 300 -16.44 8.38 0.15
N ASP A 301 -16.59 8.18 1.46
CA ASP A 301 -16.07 9.08 2.51
C ASP A 301 -14.54 9.17 2.51
N VAL A 302 -13.85 8.02 2.47
CA VAL A 302 -12.38 7.99 2.50
C VAL A 302 -11.80 8.52 1.19
N LEU A 303 -12.23 8.01 0.04
CA LEU A 303 -11.72 8.45 -1.26
C LEU A 303 -12.15 9.89 -1.59
N GLY A 304 -13.31 10.33 -1.11
CA GLY A 304 -13.82 11.69 -1.25
C GLY A 304 -13.04 12.74 -0.45
N ARG A 305 -12.07 12.33 0.39
CA ARG A 305 -11.10 13.27 0.97
C ARG A 305 -10.24 13.95 -0.08
N ILE A 306 -10.11 13.37 -1.27
CA ILE A 306 -9.45 13.99 -2.41
C ILE A 306 -10.40 14.00 -3.62
N GLU A 307 -10.85 15.20 -3.99
CA GLU A 307 -11.70 15.42 -5.15
C GLU A 307 -10.83 15.93 -6.31
N VAL A 308 -10.90 15.30 -7.49
CA VAL A 308 -10.14 15.69 -8.68
C VAL A 308 -11.06 16.03 -9.86
N GLU A 309 -10.69 17.02 -10.67
CA GLU A 309 -11.50 17.53 -11.76
C GLU A 309 -10.69 17.90 -13.01
N GLY A 310 -11.35 17.85 -14.17
CA GLY A 310 -10.77 18.23 -15.46
C GLY A 310 -9.68 17.27 -15.96
N GLY A 311 -9.81 15.98 -15.65
CA GLY A 311 -9.04 14.88 -16.23
C GLY A 311 -9.91 13.99 -17.11
N THR A 312 -9.33 12.93 -17.67
CA THR A 312 -10.05 11.90 -18.42
C THR A 312 -10.63 10.82 -17.49
N ASP A 313 -11.58 10.02 -17.99
CA ASP A 313 -12.11 8.86 -17.25
C ASP A 313 -11.00 7.88 -16.83
N ASP A 314 -10.00 7.66 -17.68
CA ASP A 314 -8.88 6.76 -17.35
C ASP A 314 -8.00 7.37 -16.25
N GLN A 315 -7.74 8.68 -16.28
CA GLN A 315 -7.04 9.36 -15.18
C GLN A 315 -7.81 9.28 -13.86
N TYR A 316 -9.15 9.41 -13.89
CA TYR A 316 -9.98 9.21 -12.70
C TYR A 316 -9.91 7.78 -12.18
N ARG A 317 -9.99 6.79 -13.07
CA ARG A 317 -9.88 5.37 -12.69
C ARG A 317 -8.51 5.03 -12.12
N THR A 318 -7.43 5.49 -12.74
CA THR A 318 -6.07 5.28 -12.23
C THR A 318 -5.92 5.96 -10.87
N PHE A 319 -6.28 7.24 -10.76
CA PHE A 319 -6.15 8.00 -9.51
C PHE A 319 -6.91 7.36 -8.35
N TYR A 320 -8.19 7.04 -8.53
CA TYR A 320 -9.00 6.46 -7.45
C TYR A 320 -8.63 4.99 -7.18
N SER A 321 -8.13 4.23 -8.15
CA SER A 321 -7.61 2.88 -7.90
C SER A 321 -6.30 2.90 -7.11
N CYS A 322 -5.40 3.83 -7.41
CA CYS A 322 -4.21 4.08 -6.59
C CYS A 322 -4.60 4.54 -5.18
N LEU A 323 -5.50 5.53 -5.04
CA LEU A 323 -5.93 5.99 -3.72
C LEU A 323 -6.61 4.89 -2.89
N TYR A 324 -7.35 3.99 -3.55
CA TYR A 324 -7.88 2.77 -2.93
C TYR A 324 -6.76 1.87 -2.36
N ARG A 325 -5.71 1.59 -3.14
CA ARG A 325 -4.59 0.77 -2.66
C ARG A 325 -3.83 1.41 -1.51
N SER A 326 -3.68 2.73 -1.52
CA SER A 326 -3.01 3.51 -0.46
C SER A 326 -3.80 3.58 0.87
N VAL A 327 -4.98 2.97 0.98
CA VAL A 327 -5.75 2.91 2.23
C VAL A 327 -6.14 1.48 2.62
N LEU A 328 -5.40 0.48 2.12
CA LEU A 328 -5.53 -0.92 2.54
C LEU A 328 -4.55 -1.26 3.67
N PHE A 329 -3.29 -0.82 3.56
CA PHE A 329 -2.19 -1.20 4.45
C PHE A 329 -1.61 0.03 5.19
N PRO A 330 -1.03 -0.17 6.40
CA PRO A 330 -1.13 -1.38 7.22
C PRO A 330 -2.57 -1.64 7.69
N ARG A 331 -2.96 -2.90 7.83
CA ARG A 331 -4.31 -3.25 8.27
C ARG A 331 -4.48 -3.05 9.76
N LYS A 332 -5.72 -2.78 10.20
CA LYS A 332 -6.08 -2.92 11.61
C LYS A 332 -5.81 -4.36 12.06
N PHE A 333 -5.13 -4.51 13.19
CA PHE A 333 -4.89 -5.80 13.84
C PHE A 333 -5.38 -5.80 15.29
N TYR A 334 -6.28 -4.87 15.61
CA TYR A 334 -7.02 -4.80 16.85
C TYR A 334 -8.48 -5.19 16.62
N GLU A 335 -9.16 -5.51 17.70
CA GLU A 335 -10.56 -5.91 17.78
C GLU A 335 -11.25 -5.10 18.89
N VAL A 336 -12.58 -5.08 18.87
CA VAL A 336 -13.38 -4.32 19.84
C VAL A 336 -14.21 -5.30 20.66
N THR A 337 -14.06 -5.27 21.98
CA THR A 337 -14.82 -6.13 22.90
C THR A 337 -16.31 -5.76 22.93
N ASP A 338 -17.14 -6.56 23.59
CA ASP A 338 -18.55 -6.23 23.79
C ASP A 338 -18.78 -5.03 24.73
N GLN A 339 -17.77 -4.63 25.50
CA GLN A 339 -17.77 -3.37 26.28
C GLN A 339 -17.27 -2.16 25.47
N GLY A 340 -16.84 -2.36 24.21
CA GLY A 340 -16.30 -1.29 23.38
C GLY A 340 -14.82 -0.98 23.61
N GLU A 341 -14.09 -1.86 24.29
CA GLU A 341 -12.65 -1.69 24.54
C GLU A 341 -11.84 -2.15 23.32
N VAL A 342 -10.79 -1.41 23.00
CA VAL A 342 -9.84 -1.78 21.94
C VAL A 342 -8.79 -2.73 22.52
N VAL A 343 -8.69 -3.93 21.95
CA VAL A 343 -7.74 -4.98 22.34
C VAL A 343 -7.13 -5.62 21.10
N HIS A 344 -5.99 -6.29 21.22
CA HIS A 344 -5.39 -7.01 20.11
C HIS A 344 -4.74 -8.30 20.61
N TYR A 345 -4.69 -9.32 19.74
CA TYR A 345 -3.72 -10.39 19.84
C TYR A 345 -2.36 -9.85 19.40
N SER A 346 -1.34 -9.95 20.25
CA SER A 346 0.01 -9.52 19.91
C SER A 346 0.65 -10.56 18.98
N PRO A 347 0.99 -10.20 17.73
CA PRO A 347 1.73 -11.09 16.86
C PRO A 347 3.22 -11.19 17.25
N TYR A 348 3.64 -10.52 18.32
CA TYR A 348 5.03 -10.51 18.79
C TYR A 348 5.25 -11.43 19.98
N ASN A 349 4.31 -11.47 20.94
CA ASN A 349 4.44 -12.29 22.15
C ASN A 349 3.28 -13.28 22.37
N GLY A 350 2.21 -13.21 21.59
CA GLY A 350 1.06 -14.12 21.65
C GLY A 350 0.04 -13.82 22.75
N GLU A 351 0.20 -12.73 23.50
CA GLU A 351 -0.76 -12.30 24.52
C GLU A 351 -1.91 -11.50 23.92
N VAL A 352 -3.00 -11.33 24.68
CA VAL A 352 -4.10 -10.41 24.34
C VAL A 352 -3.96 -9.17 25.20
N LEU A 353 -3.70 -8.02 24.57
CA LEU A 353 -3.33 -6.78 25.25
C LEU A 353 -4.26 -5.62 24.84
N PRO A 354 -4.43 -4.61 25.70
CA PRO A 354 -5.23 -3.44 25.37
C PRO A 354 -4.52 -2.52 24.36
N GLY A 355 -5.31 -1.79 23.59
CA GLY A 355 -4.83 -0.74 22.68
C GLY A 355 -4.73 -1.19 21.22
N TYR A 356 -4.34 -0.23 20.38
CA TYR A 356 -4.25 -0.42 18.93
C TYR A 356 -3.08 -1.34 18.55
N MET A 357 -3.24 -2.04 17.43
CA MET A 357 -2.20 -2.78 16.74
C MET A 357 -2.47 -2.74 15.24
N TYR A 358 -1.42 -2.64 14.43
CA TYR A 358 -1.46 -2.61 12.97
C TYR A 358 -0.33 -3.47 12.42
N THR A 359 -0.51 -4.06 11.24
CA THR A 359 0.51 -4.91 10.60
C THR A 359 0.34 -4.96 9.07
N ASP A 360 1.10 -5.80 8.38
CA ASP A 360 1.11 -6.01 6.93
C ASP A 360 1.62 -4.80 6.14
N THR A 361 2.81 -4.34 6.53
CA THR A 361 3.51 -3.29 5.80
C THR A 361 5.02 -3.46 5.94
N GLY A 362 5.73 -3.15 4.87
CA GLY A 362 7.16 -2.90 4.85
C GLY A 362 7.43 -1.41 4.94
N PHE A 363 8.17 -0.97 5.95
CA PHE A 363 8.54 0.45 6.04
C PHE A 363 9.56 0.84 5.02
N TRP A 364 10.46 -0.07 4.59
CA TRP A 364 11.37 0.15 3.47
C TRP A 364 10.64 0.67 2.22
N ASP A 365 9.42 0.20 1.98
CA ASP A 365 8.52 0.71 0.95
C ASP A 365 7.81 1.99 1.39
N THR A 366 7.01 1.85 2.44
CA THR A 366 5.90 2.77 2.75
C THR A 366 6.32 4.06 3.44
N PHE A 367 7.56 4.18 3.95
CA PHE A 367 8.05 5.43 4.56
C PHE A 367 8.06 6.59 3.56
N ARG A 368 8.26 6.29 2.27
CA ARG A 368 8.58 7.24 1.21
C ARG A 368 7.39 8.10 0.83
N SER A 369 6.22 7.50 0.64
CA SER A 369 5.02 8.23 0.19
C SER A 369 3.72 7.79 0.87
N LEU A 370 3.56 6.52 1.23
CA LEU A 370 2.33 6.04 1.87
C LEU A 370 2.10 6.72 3.22
N PHE A 371 3.04 6.61 4.16
CA PHE A 371 2.90 7.25 5.48
C PHE A 371 2.80 8.79 5.40
N PRO A 372 3.58 9.48 4.54
CA PRO A 372 3.37 10.90 4.27
C PRO A 372 1.96 11.26 3.79
N LEU A 373 1.33 10.41 2.97
CA LEU A 373 -0.06 10.61 2.52
C LEU A 373 -1.02 10.52 3.70
N LEU A 374 -0.83 9.54 4.59
CA LEU A 374 -1.64 9.40 5.80
C LEU A 374 -1.49 10.62 6.71
N ASN A 375 -0.27 11.14 6.91
CA ASN A 375 -0.04 12.36 7.69
C ASN A 375 -0.77 13.59 7.12
N LEU A 376 -0.91 13.69 5.79
CA LEU A 376 -1.60 14.82 5.16
C LEU A 376 -3.13 14.65 5.15
N VAL A 377 -3.62 13.46 4.77
CA VAL A 377 -5.04 13.25 4.39
C VAL A 377 -5.81 12.51 5.48
N TYR A 378 -5.17 11.55 6.16
CA TYR A 378 -5.81 10.66 7.15
C TYR A 378 -5.05 10.65 8.50
N PRO A 379 -4.73 11.81 9.10
CA PRO A 379 -3.83 11.86 10.26
C PRO A 379 -4.37 11.10 11.48
N SER A 380 -5.69 11.02 11.67
CA SER A 380 -6.29 10.23 12.76
C SER A 380 -5.96 8.74 12.67
N VAL A 381 -5.90 8.17 11.46
CA VAL A 381 -5.55 6.76 11.25
C VAL A 381 -4.08 6.55 11.53
N ASN A 382 -3.20 7.44 11.06
CA ASN A 382 -1.79 7.31 11.37
C ASN A 382 -1.52 7.48 12.88
N ALA A 383 -2.29 8.29 13.60
CA ALA A 383 -2.19 8.38 15.06
C ALA A 383 -2.51 7.05 15.77
N GLU A 384 -3.45 6.25 15.25
CA GLU A 384 -3.68 4.87 15.74
C GLU A 384 -2.49 3.96 15.39
N ILE A 385 -1.95 4.06 14.18
CA ILE A 385 -0.79 3.27 13.74
C ILE A 385 0.42 3.55 14.64
N GLN A 386 0.71 4.82 14.96
CA GLN A 386 1.82 5.19 15.86
C GLN A 386 1.65 4.61 17.27
N GLN A 387 0.42 4.54 17.78
CA GLN A 387 0.14 3.84 19.05
C GLN A 387 0.36 2.33 18.93
N GLY A 388 -0.02 1.73 17.79
CA GLY A 388 0.29 0.34 17.48
C GLY A 388 1.80 0.06 17.41
N LEU A 389 2.60 0.99 16.88
CA LEU A 389 4.05 0.88 16.87
C LEU A 389 4.66 0.96 18.27
N ALA A 390 4.13 1.83 19.13
CA ALA A 390 4.56 1.88 20.52
C ALA A 390 4.25 0.57 21.26
N ASN A 391 3.11 -0.06 20.95
CA ASN A 391 2.76 -1.39 21.46
C ASN A 391 3.69 -2.48 20.92
N ALA A 392 3.98 -2.53 19.62
CA ALA A 392 4.96 -3.44 19.03
C ALA A 392 6.35 -3.33 19.69
N ALA A 393 6.79 -2.10 20.00
CA ALA A 393 8.04 -1.86 20.73
C ALA A 393 8.00 -2.38 22.17
N ARG A 394 6.88 -2.21 22.90
CA ARG A 394 6.71 -2.76 24.25
C ARG A 394 6.68 -4.28 24.26
N GLU A 395 6.09 -4.87 23.23
CA GLU A 395 5.80 -6.31 23.17
C GLU A 395 6.95 -7.13 22.59
N SER A 396 7.81 -6.52 21.77
CA SER A 396 8.93 -7.19 21.10
C SER A 396 10.31 -6.60 21.43
N GLY A 397 10.37 -5.42 22.01
CA GLY A 397 11.61 -4.65 22.23
C GLY A 397 12.08 -3.85 21.00
N PHE A 398 11.44 -4.01 19.84
CA PHE A 398 11.83 -3.31 18.60
C PHE A 398 10.60 -2.69 17.92
N LEU A 399 10.82 -1.58 17.22
CA LEU A 399 9.90 -1.18 16.16
C LEU A 399 10.00 -2.19 15.00
N PRO A 400 8.88 -2.55 14.34
CA PRO A 400 8.94 -3.40 13.16
C PRO A 400 9.57 -2.64 11.98
N GLU A 401 10.17 -3.36 11.04
CA GLU A 401 10.56 -2.83 9.72
C GLU A 401 9.69 -3.46 8.63
N TRP A 402 9.64 -4.80 8.56
CA TRP A 402 8.52 -5.53 7.95
C TRP A 402 7.75 -6.31 9.01
N ALA A 403 6.43 -6.16 9.01
CA ALA A 403 5.53 -6.92 9.86
C ALA A 403 4.47 -7.65 9.02
N SER A 404 4.35 -8.96 9.19
CA SER A 404 3.26 -9.77 8.63
C SER A 404 3.15 -11.17 9.29
N PRO A 405 2.35 -11.31 10.38
CA PRO A 405 1.85 -10.21 11.21
C PRO A 405 2.89 -9.69 12.22
N GLY A 406 3.83 -10.52 12.67
CA GLY A 406 4.96 -10.12 13.52
C GLY A 406 6.21 -9.82 12.68
N HIS A 407 7.39 -9.71 13.31
CA HIS A 407 8.65 -9.42 12.63
C HIS A 407 8.97 -10.42 11.51
N ARG A 408 9.28 -9.92 10.30
CA ARG A 408 9.64 -10.74 9.12
C ARG A 408 10.98 -10.29 8.55
N GLY A 409 11.79 -11.26 8.11
CA GLY A 409 13.13 -11.06 7.54
C GLY A 409 13.09 -10.54 6.11
N CYS A 410 12.76 -9.26 5.96
CA CYS A 410 12.55 -8.50 4.72
C CYS A 410 12.49 -7.02 5.18
N MET A 411 12.94 -5.97 4.52
CA MET A 411 14.00 -5.80 3.55
C MET A 411 15.24 -5.30 4.32
N VAL A 412 15.69 -4.06 4.07
CA VAL A 412 16.81 -3.39 4.75
C VAL A 412 16.34 -2.08 5.40
N GLY A 413 17.27 -1.34 6.02
CA GLY A 413 16.99 -0.03 6.61
C GLY A 413 16.52 -0.10 8.06
N ASN A 414 16.31 1.08 8.66
CA ASN A 414 15.68 1.28 9.96
C ASN A 414 14.62 2.38 9.82
N ASN A 415 13.82 2.28 8.75
CA ASN A 415 12.93 3.34 8.28
C ASN A 415 11.67 3.49 9.13
N SER A 416 11.44 2.61 10.11
CA SER A 416 10.56 2.91 11.26
C SER A 416 10.88 4.27 11.90
N ALA A 417 12.17 4.66 11.92
CA ALA A 417 12.60 5.99 12.37
C ALA A 417 12.00 7.12 11.54
N SER A 418 11.90 6.96 10.23
CA SER A 418 11.29 7.92 9.31
C SER A 418 9.79 8.02 9.52
N VAL A 419 9.10 6.87 9.60
CA VAL A 419 7.65 6.81 9.83
C VAL A 419 7.27 7.53 11.13
N VAL A 420 8.00 7.29 12.22
CA VAL A 420 7.79 7.97 13.50
C VAL A 420 8.13 9.46 13.40
N ALA A 421 9.30 9.80 12.86
CA ALA A 421 9.75 11.19 12.80
C ALA A 421 8.82 12.07 11.93
N ASP A 422 8.33 11.56 10.80
CA ASP A 422 7.40 12.29 9.93
C ASP A 422 6.09 12.59 10.64
N ALA A 423 5.53 11.60 11.35
CA ALA A 423 4.32 11.80 12.15
C ALA A 423 4.53 12.82 13.28
N VAL A 424 5.70 12.84 13.92
CA VAL A 424 6.04 13.77 15.01
C VAL A 424 6.21 15.21 14.48
N VAL A 425 6.93 15.38 13.38
CA VAL A 425 7.18 16.70 12.77
C VAL A 425 5.88 17.31 12.27
N LYS A 426 5.00 16.50 11.67
CA LYS A 426 3.68 16.92 11.16
C LYS A 426 2.58 17.02 12.23
N GLY A 427 2.91 16.68 13.50
CA GLY A 427 1.98 16.82 14.62
C GLY A 427 0.87 15.77 14.66
N THR A 428 1.08 14.63 13.99
CA THR A 428 0.16 13.49 13.92
C THR A 428 0.29 12.56 15.14
N ASN A 429 1.39 12.64 15.89
CA ASN A 429 1.55 11.89 17.13
C ASN A 429 2.22 12.70 18.25
N ASP A 430 1.54 12.79 19.39
CA ASP A 430 2.04 13.34 20.66
C ASP A 430 2.06 12.32 21.80
N LYS A 431 1.52 11.11 21.57
CA LYS A 431 1.46 10.02 22.56
C LYS A 431 2.65 9.09 22.42
N ASP A 432 3.04 8.50 23.55
CA ASP A 432 4.09 7.47 23.62
C ASP A 432 5.43 7.87 22.97
N LEU A 433 5.67 9.17 22.77
CA LEU A 433 6.85 9.65 22.06
C LEU A 433 8.17 9.24 22.74
N GLY A 434 8.17 9.14 24.07
CA GLY A 434 9.31 8.60 24.81
C GLY A 434 9.57 7.12 24.46
N VAL A 435 8.54 6.29 24.40
CA VAL A 435 8.67 4.86 24.06
C VAL A 435 9.17 4.70 22.62
N LEU A 436 8.58 5.45 21.68
CA LEU A 436 9.00 5.41 20.28
C LEU A 436 10.44 5.90 20.12
N TYR A 437 10.82 7.01 20.77
CA TYR A 437 12.18 7.52 20.72
C TYR A 437 13.19 6.52 21.32
N ASP A 438 12.89 5.96 22.48
CA ASP A 438 13.76 4.97 23.14
C ASP A 438 13.93 3.72 22.25
N ALA A 439 12.87 3.27 21.57
CA ALA A 439 12.93 2.15 20.63
C ALA A 439 13.76 2.47 19.38
N MET A 440 13.62 3.68 18.82
CA MET A 440 14.45 4.16 17.70
C MET A 440 15.93 4.18 18.08
N VAL A 441 16.26 4.73 19.25
CA VAL A 441 17.65 4.77 19.75
C VAL A 441 18.19 3.36 20.02
N TYR A 442 17.38 2.49 20.63
CA TYR A 442 17.75 1.10 20.92
C TYR A 442 18.13 0.33 19.65
N ALA A 443 17.34 0.47 18.58
CA ALA A 443 17.62 -0.14 17.27
C ALA A 443 18.97 0.29 16.67
N THR A 444 19.49 1.47 17.01
CA THR A 444 20.80 1.94 16.50
C THR A 444 22.01 1.19 17.08
N GLU A 445 21.78 0.37 18.10
CA GLU A 445 22.81 -0.40 18.81
C GLU A 445 22.43 -1.89 18.94
N HIS A 446 21.34 -2.33 18.28
CA HIS A 446 20.83 -3.69 18.39
C HIS A 446 20.21 -4.17 17.08
N VAL A 447 20.25 -5.47 16.87
CA VAL A 447 19.53 -6.18 15.80
C VAL A 447 18.74 -7.32 16.43
N HIS A 448 17.54 -7.60 15.92
CA HIS A 448 16.72 -8.68 16.42
C HIS A 448 17.44 -10.03 16.22
N PRO A 449 17.47 -10.91 17.24
CA PRO A 449 18.35 -12.09 17.26
C PRO A 449 18.11 -13.09 16.14
N THR A 450 16.91 -13.12 15.56
CA THR A 450 16.52 -14.06 14.50
C THR A 450 15.98 -13.38 13.24
N VAL A 451 15.89 -12.04 13.22
CA VAL A 451 15.30 -11.28 12.11
C VAL A 451 16.22 -10.11 11.79
N ALA A 452 17.18 -10.33 10.89
CA ALA A 452 18.26 -9.36 10.63
C ALA A 452 17.79 -8.01 10.06
N SER A 453 16.57 -7.93 9.52
CA SER A 453 15.96 -6.68 9.04
C SER A 453 15.33 -5.84 10.16
N THR A 454 15.08 -6.39 11.35
CA THR A 454 14.53 -5.65 12.49
C THR A 454 15.67 -5.14 13.39
N GLY A 455 15.73 -3.82 13.62
CA GLY A 455 16.89 -3.17 14.22
C GLY A 455 17.96 -2.86 13.17
N ARG A 456 19.23 -2.73 13.56
CA ARG A 456 20.32 -2.42 12.62
C ARG A 456 21.35 -3.53 12.53
N TRP A 457 21.25 -4.36 11.49
CA TRP A 457 22.31 -5.30 11.15
C TRP A 457 23.56 -4.53 10.69
N GLY A 458 24.71 -4.83 11.29
CA GLY A 458 25.98 -4.14 11.05
C GLY A 458 26.16 -2.83 11.80
N HIS A 459 25.33 -2.55 12.81
CA HIS A 459 25.40 -1.32 13.59
C HIS A 459 26.78 -1.10 14.25
N GLU A 460 27.50 -2.16 14.63
CA GLU A 460 28.82 -2.07 15.24
C GLU A 460 29.80 -1.39 14.27
N TYR A 461 29.85 -1.88 13.03
CA TYR A 461 30.68 -1.30 11.98
C TYR A 461 30.23 0.10 11.61
N TYR A 462 28.93 0.31 11.46
CA TYR A 462 28.38 1.62 11.11
C TYR A 462 28.70 2.67 12.19
N ASN A 463 28.57 2.30 13.47
CA ASN A 463 28.85 3.18 14.61
C ASN A 463 30.35 3.46 14.80
N GLU A 464 31.22 2.51 14.47
CA GLU A 464 32.69 2.64 14.58
C GLU A 464 33.29 3.36 13.36
N LEU A 465 32.89 2.99 12.15
CA LEU A 465 33.53 3.39 10.89
C LEU A 465 32.74 4.44 10.10
N GLY A 466 31.47 4.67 10.45
CA GLY A 466 30.56 5.54 9.70
C GLY A 466 30.01 4.92 8.41
N TYR A 467 30.22 3.62 8.19
CA TYR A 467 29.64 2.83 7.09
C TYR A 467 29.74 1.34 7.43
N ILE A 468 28.94 0.51 6.75
CA ILE A 468 29.05 -0.95 6.83
C ILE A 468 30.00 -1.43 5.73
N PRO A 469 31.13 -2.08 6.08
CA PRO A 469 32.08 -2.56 5.08
C PRO A 469 31.48 -3.61 4.14
N TYR A 470 32.01 -3.65 2.93
CA TYR A 470 31.60 -4.60 1.89
C TYR A 470 32.16 -6.03 2.13
N ASP A 471 33.29 -6.16 2.83
CA ASP A 471 34.05 -7.41 3.01
C ASP A 471 33.86 -8.06 4.39
N VAL A 472 32.73 -7.80 5.07
CA VAL A 472 32.44 -8.33 6.42
C VAL A 472 31.22 -9.26 6.47
N ASN A 473 30.81 -9.82 5.33
CA ASN A 473 29.67 -10.76 5.20
C ASN A 473 28.33 -10.17 5.67
N ILE A 474 28.12 -8.87 5.46
CA ILE A 474 26.83 -8.21 5.62
C ILE A 474 26.43 -7.71 4.23
N PRO A 475 25.44 -8.34 3.58
CA PRO A 475 24.99 -7.93 2.24
C PRO A 475 24.22 -6.60 2.29
N GLU A 476 24.04 -6.01 1.12
CA GLU A 476 23.34 -4.74 0.89
C GLU A 476 23.92 -3.58 1.73
N ASN A 477 25.23 -3.65 2.03
CA ASN A 477 25.90 -2.81 3.03
C ASN A 477 25.90 -1.31 2.66
N VAL A 478 25.90 -0.95 1.38
CA VAL A 478 25.80 0.45 0.94
C VAL A 478 24.36 0.94 1.06
N ALA A 479 23.36 0.15 0.64
CA ALA A 479 21.95 0.48 0.83
C ALA A 479 21.64 0.74 2.31
N ARG A 480 22.07 -0.18 3.19
CA ARG A 480 21.94 -0.04 4.66
C ARG A 480 22.66 1.21 5.18
N THR A 481 23.88 1.50 4.71
CA THR A 481 24.62 2.71 5.13
C THR A 481 23.89 4.00 4.77
N LEU A 482 23.33 4.07 3.56
CA LEU A 482 22.61 5.24 3.07
C LEU A 482 21.29 5.46 3.83
N GLU A 483 20.52 4.40 4.00
CA GLU A 483 19.26 4.45 4.73
C GLU A 483 19.49 4.74 6.22
N TYR A 484 20.46 4.11 6.88
CA TYR A 484 20.79 4.43 8.28
C TYR A 484 21.24 5.88 8.48
N ALA A 485 21.93 6.49 7.51
CA ALA A 485 22.29 7.91 7.58
C ALA A 485 21.04 8.81 7.54
N TYR A 486 20.06 8.47 6.70
CA TYR A 486 18.77 9.14 6.69
C TYR A 486 17.97 8.89 7.98
N ASP A 487 17.96 7.65 8.48
CA ASP A 487 17.26 7.27 9.71
C ASP A 487 17.86 7.99 10.93
N ASP A 488 19.19 8.18 11.00
CA ASP A 488 19.85 8.98 12.04
C ASP A 488 19.45 10.46 11.97
N TRP A 489 19.24 11.01 10.77
CA TRP A 489 18.67 12.35 10.61
C TRP A 489 17.21 12.40 11.10
N CYS A 490 16.42 11.36 10.88
CA CYS A 490 15.06 11.27 11.43
C CYS A 490 15.07 11.23 12.97
N ILE A 491 15.98 10.46 13.57
CA ILE A 491 16.19 10.44 15.04
C ILE A 491 16.59 11.83 15.54
N LEU A 492 17.45 12.56 14.81
CA LEU A 492 17.79 13.94 15.14
C LEU A 492 16.56 14.85 15.20
N GLN A 493 15.60 14.74 14.27
CA GLN A 493 14.39 15.55 14.28
C GLN A 493 13.52 15.28 15.51
N VAL A 494 13.35 14.01 15.88
CA VAL A 494 12.61 13.65 17.12
C VAL A 494 13.37 14.09 18.37
N ALA A 495 14.69 13.93 18.39
CA ALA A 495 15.55 14.36 19.51
C ALA A 495 15.46 15.88 19.73
N LYS A 496 15.43 16.68 18.66
CA LYS A 496 15.19 18.14 18.73
C LYS A 496 13.82 18.44 19.33
N LYS A 497 12.76 17.75 18.89
CA LYS A 497 11.40 17.92 19.42
C LYS A 497 11.31 17.62 20.91
N LEU A 498 12.04 16.60 21.37
CA LEU A 498 12.11 16.19 22.78
C LEU A 498 13.08 17.02 23.63
N ASN A 499 13.76 18.02 23.05
CA ASN A 499 14.81 18.82 23.71
C ASN A 499 15.89 17.94 24.36
N ARG A 500 16.34 16.91 23.64
CA ARG A 500 17.41 16.01 24.11
C ARG A 500 18.74 16.75 24.29
N PRO A 501 19.66 16.24 25.14
CA PRO A 501 20.95 16.89 25.38
C PRO A 501 21.73 17.16 24.09
N GLN A 502 22.44 18.30 24.02
CA GLN A 502 23.19 18.69 22.82
C GLN A 502 24.15 17.60 22.32
N ALA A 503 24.82 16.88 23.22
CA ALA A 503 25.72 15.78 22.85
C ALA A 503 25.00 14.65 22.08
N GLU A 504 23.73 14.42 22.37
CA GLU A 504 22.88 13.45 21.64
C GLU A 504 22.51 14.01 20.26
N LEU A 505 22.16 15.30 20.16
CA LEU A 505 21.90 15.97 18.88
C LEU A 505 23.15 15.96 17.97
N ASP A 506 24.32 16.26 18.52
CA ASP A 506 25.59 16.28 17.79
C ASP A 506 25.95 14.88 17.26
N LYS A 507 25.68 13.83 18.05
CA LYS A 507 25.86 12.44 17.63
C LYS A 507 25.02 12.11 16.38
N TRP A 508 23.74 12.41 16.42
CA TRP A 508 22.83 12.13 15.30
C TRP A 508 23.15 13.00 14.08
N ALA A 509 23.49 14.27 14.28
CA ALA A 509 23.95 15.18 13.23
C ALA A 509 25.24 14.70 12.54
N ALA A 510 26.17 14.12 13.29
CA ALA A 510 27.39 13.55 12.71
C ALA A 510 27.07 12.30 11.86
N ARG A 511 26.27 11.37 12.40
CA ARG A 511 25.91 10.13 11.69
C ARG A 511 25.01 10.37 10.48
N ALA A 512 24.18 11.41 10.50
CA ALA A 512 23.39 11.82 9.34
C ALA A 512 24.25 12.12 8.10
N ARG A 513 25.56 12.40 8.26
CA ARG A 513 26.49 12.67 7.15
C ARG A 513 27.23 11.42 6.68
N ASN A 514 26.91 10.23 7.21
CA ASN A 514 27.61 8.98 6.88
C ASN A 514 27.46 8.53 5.42
N TYR A 515 26.43 9.00 4.70
CA TYR A 515 26.32 8.77 3.25
C TYR A 515 27.57 9.18 2.48
N ARG A 516 28.31 10.20 2.97
CA ARG A 516 29.57 10.68 2.37
C ARG A 516 30.67 9.60 2.40
N ASN A 517 30.61 8.63 3.31
CA ASN A 517 31.64 7.62 3.48
C ASN A 517 31.63 6.53 2.41
N VAL A 518 30.53 6.41 1.65
CA VAL A 518 30.39 5.43 0.57
C VAL A 518 30.30 6.09 -0.81
N PHE A 519 30.55 7.40 -0.91
CA PHE A 519 30.61 8.10 -2.18
C PHE A 519 32.01 8.02 -2.80
N ASP A 520 32.12 7.41 -3.98
CA ASP A 520 33.36 7.33 -4.75
C ASP A 520 33.51 8.55 -5.67
N PRO A 521 34.46 9.48 -5.41
CA PRO A 521 34.62 10.69 -6.21
C PRO A 521 35.12 10.42 -7.64
N GLU A 522 35.76 9.26 -7.92
CA GLU A 522 36.22 8.93 -9.27
C GLU A 522 35.04 8.66 -10.22
N THR A 523 34.01 7.99 -9.70
CA THR A 523 32.81 7.60 -10.46
C THR A 523 31.61 8.50 -10.21
N ARG A 524 31.65 9.32 -9.14
CA ARG A 524 30.55 10.16 -8.62
C ARG A 524 29.30 9.35 -8.28
N LEU A 525 29.53 8.12 -7.80
CA LEU A 525 28.50 7.14 -7.49
C LEU A 525 28.75 6.56 -6.09
N MET A 526 27.69 6.05 -5.48
CA MET A 526 27.82 5.28 -4.23
C MET A 526 28.43 3.91 -4.52
N ARG A 527 29.35 3.47 -3.67
CA ARG A 527 30.23 2.35 -3.95
C ARG A 527 30.61 1.62 -2.66
N GLY A 528 30.64 0.28 -2.73
CA GLY A 528 31.04 -0.56 -1.61
C GLY A 528 32.42 -0.16 -1.08
N ARG A 529 32.56 -0.07 0.24
CA ARG A 529 33.83 0.30 0.87
C ARG A 529 34.30 -0.81 1.78
N LEU A 530 35.54 -1.25 1.61
CA LEU A 530 36.16 -2.30 2.40
C LEU A 530 36.50 -1.81 3.81
N ARG A 531 36.70 -2.72 4.74
CA ARG A 531 37.03 -2.38 6.14
C ARG A 531 38.33 -1.60 6.27
N ASP A 532 39.28 -1.79 5.35
CA ASP A 532 40.53 -1.03 5.30
C ASP A 532 40.39 0.39 4.74
N GLY A 533 39.17 0.79 4.35
CA GLY A 533 38.83 2.12 3.85
C GLY A 533 38.93 2.30 2.35
N LYS A 534 39.41 1.30 1.59
CA LYS A 534 39.43 1.34 0.11
C LYS A 534 38.05 1.05 -0.46
N PHE A 535 37.74 1.58 -1.64
CA PHE A 535 36.56 1.15 -2.39
C PHE A 535 36.75 -0.25 -2.98
N GLN A 536 35.68 -1.05 -3.00
CA GLN A 536 35.68 -2.43 -3.49
C GLN A 536 36.05 -2.49 -4.98
N ALA A 537 36.90 -3.43 -5.38
CA ALA A 537 37.32 -3.60 -6.77
C ALA A 537 37.27 -5.08 -7.18
N PRO A 538 36.87 -5.41 -8.43
CA PRO A 538 36.38 -4.50 -9.47
C PRO A 538 35.00 -3.88 -9.12
N PHE A 539 34.68 -2.74 -9.73
CA PHE A 539 33.39 -2.07 -9.56
C PHE A 539 32.60 -2.06 -10.87
N SER A 540 31.35 -2.51 -10.80
CA SER A 540 30.35 -2.37 -11.84
C SER A 540 29.19 -1.54 -11.27
N PRO A 541 28.89 -0.34 -11.83
CA PRO A 541 27.76 0.46 -11.36
C PRO A 541 26.40 -0.16 -11.75
N TYR A 542 26.40 -1.14 -12.65
CA TYR A 542 25.22 -1.84 -13.15
C TYR A 542 24.94 -3.15 -12.41
N LYS A 543 25.79 -3.55 -11.45
CA LYS A 543 25.58 -4.77 -10.66
C LYS A 543 24.43 -4.57 -9.69
N TRP A 544 23.37 -5.36 -9.85
CA TRP A 544 22.22 -5.36 -8.95
C TRP A 544 22.50 -6.25 -7.73
N GLY A 545 21.96 -5.87 -6.58
CA GLY A 545 22.16 -6.60 -5.33
C GLY A 545 23.55 -6.35 -4.73
N ASP A 546 24.09 -7.33 -4.02
CA ASP A 546 25.46 -7.32 -3.47
C ASP A 546 25.68 -6.18 -2.46
N ALA A 547 26.14 -5.01 -2.91
CA ALA A 547 26.28 -3.82 -2.07
C ALA A 547 24.94 -3.07 -1.87
N PHE A 548 23.95 -3.34 -2.73
CA PHE A 548 22.64 -2.69 -2.77
C PHE A 548 21.53 -3.73 -2.62
N THR A 549 20.30 -3.31 -2.36
CA THR A 549 19.11 -4.17 -2.41
C THR A 549 18.29 -3.84 -3.66
N GLU A 550 17.82 -4.85 -4.38
CA GLU A 550 16.93 -4.75 -5.57
C GLU A 550 17.31 -3.67 -6.60
N GLY A 551 18.57 -3.32 -6.68
CA GLY A 551 19.00 -2.18 -7.48
C GLY A 551 20.51 -2.14 -7.55
N ASN A 552 20.99 -1.16 -8.29
CA ASN A 552 22.42 -0.94 -8.48
C ASN A 552 22.80 0.49 -8.03
N SER A 553 24.04 0.90 -8.29
CA SER A 553 24.54 2.20 -7.87
C SER A 553 23.82 3.38 -8.55
N TRP A 554 23.32 3.21 -9.78
CA TRP A 554 22.51 4.21 -10.48
C TRP A 554 21.16 4.47 -9.82
N HIS A 555 20.67 3.55 -8.99
CA HIS A 555 19.41 3.71 -8.26
C HIS A 555 19.66 4.25 -6.85
N TYR A 556 20.66 3.70 -6.16
CA TYR A 556 20.90 4.01 -4.75
C TYR A 556 21.71 5.27 -4.49
N THR A 557 22.46 5.79 -5.48
CA THR A 557 23.27 7.02 -5.31
C THR A 557 22.43 8.21 -4.84
N TRP A 558 21.14 8.20 -5.15
CA TRP A 558 20.19 9.28 -4.87
C TRP A 558 19.54 9.19 -3.50
N SER A 559 19.78 8.12 -2.73
CA SER A 559 19.21 7.88 -1.39
C SER A 559 19.88 8.76 -0.31
N VAL A 560 19.82 10.08 -0.50
CA VAL A 560 20.30 11.12 0.43
C VAL A 560 19.18 12.15 0.61
N PHE A 561 18.00 11.66 1.01
CA PHE A 561 16.75 12.43 1.05
C PHE A 561 16.87 13.72 1.86
N HIS A 562 17.56 13.65 3.00
CA HIS A 562 17.72 14.72 3.97
C HIS A 562 18.79 15.74 3.60
N ASP A 563 19.68 15.45 2.64
CA ASP A 563 20.85 16.28 2.36
C ASP A 563 21.26 16.30 0.88
N VAL A 564 20.30 16.59 0.01
CA VAL A 564 20.51 16.63 -1.44
C VAL A 564 21.56 17.67 -1.82
N GLU A 565 21.60 18.85 -1.18
CA GLU A 565 22.67 19.84 -1.40
C GLU A 565 24.05 19.24 -1.05
N GLY A 566 24.16 18.47 0.03
CA GLY A 566 25.42 17.79 0.37
C GLY A 566 25.86 16.76 -0.68
N LEU A 567 24.92 16.10 -1.37
CA LEU A 567 25.19 15.23 -2.51
C LEU A 567 25.56 16.03 -3.78
N VAL A 568 24.92 17.18 -4.01
CA VAL A 568 25.27 18.13 -5.08
C VAL A 568 26.73 18.56 -4.94
N ASP A 569 27.16 18.91 -3.72
CA ASP A 569 28.55 19.27 -3.42
C ASP A 569 29.52 18.13 -3.73
N LEU A 570 29.19 16.90 -3.32
CA LEU A 570 30.02 15.71 -3.61
C LEU A 570 30.18 15.46 -5.11
N MET A 571 29.14 15.71 -5.90
CA MET A 571 29.19 15.55 -7.36
C MET A 571 29.91 16.69 -8.08
N GLY A 572 30.29 17.76 -7.37
CA GLY A 572 31.00 18.91 -7.94
C GLY A 572 30.08 20.03 -8.42
N GLY A 573 28.87 20.13 -7.86
CA GLY A 573 27.94 21.24 -8.08
C GLY A 573 26.72 20.89 -8.94
N ARG A 574 25.79 21.84 -9.02
CA ARG A 574 24.44 21.66 -9.59
C ARG A 574 24.45 21.18 -11.04
N GLU A 575 25.34 21.72 -11.87
CA GLU A 575 25.42 21.34 -13.28
C GLU A 575 25.79 19.86 -13.43
N GLN A 576 26.82 19.39 -12.71
CA GLN A 576 27.16 17.97 -12.75
C GLN A 576 26.04 17.11 -12.20
N PHE A 577 25.45 17.50 -11.07
CA PHE A 577 24.36 16.74 -10.45
C PHE A 577 23.21 16.54 -11.44
N VAL A 578 22.82 17.59 -12.17
CA VAL A 578 21.81 17.52 -13.24
C VAL A 578 22.27 16.61 -14.39
N GLN A 579 23.52 16.67 -14.82
CA GLN A 579 24.05 15.78 -15.87
C GLN A 579 24.04 14.30 -15.43
N MET A 580 24.35 14.01 -14.16
CA MET A 580 24.28 12.65 -13.62
C MET A 580 22.82 12.16 -13.58
N LEU A 581 21.86 12.99 -13.17
CA LEU A 581 20.44 12.65 -13.22
C LEU A 581 19.94 12.43 -14.65
N ASP A 582 20.31 13.31 -15.59
CA ASP A 582 19.95 13.16 -17.01
C ASP A 582 20.44 11.81 -17.54
N SER A 583 21.66 11.41 -17.16
CA SER A 583 22.27 10.19 -17.66
C SER A 583 21.50 8.93 -17.27
N VAL A 584 20.77 8.91 -16.14
CA VAL A 584 19.92 7.78 -15.73
C VAL A 584 18.90 7.45 -16.83
N PHE A 585 18.29 8.46 -17.44
CA PHE A 585 17.28 8.28 -18.48
C PHE A 585 17.88 8.03 -19.88
N VAL A 586 19.18 8.23 -20.04
CA VAL A 586 19.89 8.14 -21.34
C VAL A 586 20.70 6.86 -21.48
N VAL A 587 21.33 6.39 -20.40
CA VAL A 587 22.09 5.13 -20.46
C VAL A 587 21.14 3.98 -20.81
N PRO A 588 21.52 3.05 -21.71
CA PRO A 588 20.67 1.89 -21.96
C PRO A 588 20.43 1.11 -20.65
N PRO A 589 19.33 0.35 -20.52
CA PRO A 589 19.00 -0.46 -19.35
C PRO A 589 19.91 -1.70 -19.23
N ILE A 590 21.23 -1.45 -19.18
CA ILE A 590 22.28 -2.45 -18.94
C ILE A 590 22.24 -2.81 -17.46
N TYR A 591 22.38 -4.10 -17.19
CA TYR A 591 22.38 -4.66 -15.84
C TYR A 591 23.44 -5.77 -15.74
N ASP A 592 23.83 -6.08 -14.51
CA ASP A 592 24.61 -7.26 -14.13
C ASP A 592 23.87 -7.94 -12.96
N ASP A 593 23.37 -9.15 -13.21
CA ASP A 593 22.56 -9.96 -12.29
C ASP A 593 23.38 -11.07 -11.60
N SER A 594 24.72 -11.00 -11.66
CA SER A 594 25.61 -12.03 -11.14
C SER A 594 25.45 -12.31 -9.64
N TYR A 595 24.94 -11.36 -8.86
CA TYR A 595 24.62 -11.57 -7.45
C TYR A 595 23.45 -12.54 -7.26
N TYR A 596 22.37 -12.37 -8.03
CA TYR A 596 21.18 -13.21 -7.98
C TYR A 596 21.39 -14.54 -8.71
N GLY A 597 22.25 -14.55 -9.74
CA GLY A 597 22.50 -15.72 -10.59
C GLY A 597 21.44 -15.95 -11.67
N PHE A 598 20.42 -15.10 -11.72
CA PHE A 598 19.37 -15.05 -12.74
C PHE A 598 18.76 -13.64 -12.77
N ARG A 599 18.06 -13.32 -13.87
CA ARG A 599 17.35 -12.06 -14.01
C ARG A 599 16.04 -12.07 -13.20
N ILE A 600 16.01 -11.29 -12.13
CA ILE A 600 14.80 -11.02 -11.32
C ILE A 600 13.78 -10.15 -12.09
N HIS A 601 12.54 -10.06 -11.60
CA HIS A 601 11.46 -9.37 -12.32
C HIS A 601 11.68 -7.85 -12.39
N GLU A 602 12.22 -7.24 -11.33
CA GLU A 602 12.52 -5.80 -11.22
C GLU A 602 13.53 -5.34 -12.28
N ILE A 603 14.49 -6.20 -12.62
CA ILE A 603 15.40 -5.94 -13.75
C ILE A 603 14.59 -5.93 -15.05
N THR A 604 13.75 -6.94 -15.26
CA THR A 604 12.93 -7.07 -16.48
C THR A 604 12.00 -5.86 -16.65
N GLU A 605 11.36 -5.43 -15.57
CA GLU A 605 10.48 -4.26 -15.48
C GLU A 605 11.19 -2.97 -15.90
N MET A 606 12.39 -2.71 -15.35
CA MET A 606 13.22 -1.58 -15.78
C MET A 606 13.52 -1.65 -17.28
N GLN A 607 13.88 -2.83 -17.81
CA GLN A 607 14.25 -2.97 -19.21
C GLN A 607 13.08 -2.66 -20.16
N VAL A 608 11.88 -3.16 -19.86
CA VAL A 608 10.71 -3.01 -20.74
C VAL A 608 10.06 -1.63 -20.63
N ALA A 609 10.34 -0.86 -19.56
CA ALA A 609 9.86 0.51 -19.41
C ALA A 609 10.42 1.47 -20.48
N ASP A 610 11.58 1.14 -21.07
CA ASP A 610 12.30 1.97 -22.06
C ASP A 610 12.51 3.42 -21.56
N MET A 611 13.13 3.53 -20.38
CA MET A 611 13.44 4.79 -19.69
C MET A 611 14.89 4.80 -19.13
N GLY A 612 15.81 4.18 -19.86
CA GLY A 612 17.19 4.00 -19.43
C GLY A 612 17.30 3.15 -18.16
N ASN A 613 18.10 3.58 -17.18
CA ASN A 613 18.18 2.97 -15.84
C ASN A 613 17.16 3.55 -14.84
N TYR A 614 16.13 4.28 -15.29
CA TYR A 614 15.07 4.74 -14.38
C TYR A 614 14.08 3.61 -14.06
N ALA A 615 14.39 2.83 -13.02
CA ALA A 615 13.57 1.69 -12.55
C ALA A 615 12.40 2.14 -11.66
N HIS A 616 11.39 2.81 -12.24
CA HIS A 616 10.24 3.36 -11.48
C HIS A 616 9.47 2.31 -10.65
N GLY A 617 9.39 1.09 -11.17
CA GLY A 617 8.73 -0.05 -10.50
C GLY A 617 9.39 -0.48 -9.20
N ASN A 618 10.55 0.09 -8.85
CA ASN A 618 11.23 -0.17 -7.58
C ASN A 618 11.46 1.11 -6.77
N GLN A 619 11.31 1.00 -5.45
CA GLN A 619 11.24 2.07 -4.46
C GLN A 619 12.45 3.00 -4.41
N PRO A 620 13.72 2.55 -4.56
CA PRO A 620 14.89 3.44 -4.49
C PRO A 620 14.91 4.54 -5.56
N ALA A 621 14.22 4.34 -6.69
CA ALA A 621 14.23 5.30 -7.80
C ALA A 621 13.10 6.35 -7.73
N GLN A 622 12.08 6.13 -6.89
CA GLN A 622 10.80 6.84 -7.00
C GLN A 622 10.90 8.36 -6.71
N HIS A 623 11.81 8.81 -5.85
CA HIS A 623 11.99 10.24 -5.55
C HIS A 623 12.93 10.97 -6.52
N MET A 624 13.72 10.24 -7.34
CA MET A 624 14.83 10.80 -8.11
C MET A 624 14.43 11.95 -9.03
N ILE A 625 13.27 11.87 -9.67
CA ILE A 625 12.77 12.91 -10.58
C ILE A 625 12.64 14.25 -9.85
N TYR A 626 12.23 14.23 -8.59
CA TYR A 626 12.03 15.45 -7.82
C TYR A 626 13.35 16.12 -7.42
N LEU A 627 14.49 15.42 -7.53
CA LEU A 627 15.81 15.95 -7.18
C LEU A 627 16.28 17.08 -8.13
N TYR A 628 15.74 17.17 -9.35
CA TYR A 628 16.02 18.33 -10.22
C TYR A 628 15.61 19.68 -9.57
N ASN A 629 14.61 19.67 -8.68
CA ASN A 629 14.17 20.88 -7.97
C ASN A 629 15.24 21.45 -7.03
N TYR A 630 16.12 20.60 -6.51
CA TYR A 630 17.21 20.99 -5.61
C TYR A 630 18.38 21.63 -6.37
N ALA A 631 18.58 21.22 -7.63
CA ALA A 631 19.65 21.72 -8.48
C ALA A 631 19.21 22.89 -9.39
N GLY A 632 18.02 23.46 -9.16
CA GLY A 632 17.51 24.62 -9.93
C GLY A 632 17.09 24.27 -11.37
N ALA A 633 16.64 23.04 -11.61
CA ALA A 633 16.12 22.61 -12.92
C ALA A 633 14.69 22.03 -12.84
N PRO A 634 13.73 22.68 -12.15
CA PRO A 634 12.40 22.10 -11.86
C PRO A 634 11.59 21.71 -13.11
N TRP A 635 11.83 22.33 -14.26
CA TRP A 635 11.17 21.94 -15.52
C TRP A 635 11.50 20.50 -15.94
N LYS A 636 12.68 19.96 -15.57
CA LYS A 636 13.01 18.55 -15.83
C LYS A 636 12.20 17.60 -14.95
N ALA A 637 11.96 17.96 -13.68
CA ALA A 637 11.07 17.20 -12.81
C ALA A 637 9.64 17.20 -13.37
N GLN A 638 9.14 18.36 -13.82
CA GLN A 638 7.82 18.49 -14.43
C GLN A 638 7.64 17.59 -15.66
N TYR A 639 8.66 17.55 -16.54
CA TYR A 639 8.64 16.68 -17.71
C TYR A 639 8.58 15.20 -17.32
N TRP A 640 9.53 14.73 -16.52
CA TRP A 640 9.64 13.30 -16.20
C TRP A 640 8.50 12.80 -15.30
N ALA A 641 7.99 13.61 -14.37
CA ALA A 641 6.84 13.22 -13.55
C ALA A 641 5.58 13.00 -14.42
N ARG A 642 5.36 13.86 -15.43
CA ARG A 642 4.26 13.70 -16.38
C ARG A 642 4.46 12.51 -17.30
N GLU A 643 5.67 12.31 -17.83
CA GLU A 643 5.99 11.12 -18.65
C GLU A 643 5.74 9.81 -17.89
N VAL A 644 6.15 9.73 -16.61
CA VAL A 644 5.93 8.54 -15.79
C VAL A 644 4.43 8.30 -15.53
N MET A 645 3.69 9.32 -15.10
CA MET A 645 2.25 9.18 -14.85
C MET A 645 1.46 8.80 -16.13
N ASP A 646 1.85 9.34 -17.28
CA ASP A 646 1.15 9.10 -18.55
C ASP A 646 1.51 7.73 -19.18
N ARG A 647 2.71 7.18 -18.91
CA ARG A 647 3.18 5.93 -19.55
C ARG A 647 3.16 4.69 -18.68
N LEU A 648 3.44 4.84 -17.38
CA LEU A 648 3.73 3.70 -16.48
C LEU A 648 2.56 3.34 -15.57
N TYR A 649 1.41 4.03 -15.72
CA TYR A 649 0.21 3.80 -14.94
C TYR A 649 -1.03 3.73 -15.82
N SER A 650 -1.91 2.78 -15.55
CA SER A 650 -3.25 2.71 -16.11
C SER A 650 -4.23 2.04 -15.16
N ALA A 651 -5.52 2.12 -15.46
CA ALA A 651 -6.57 1.42 -14.71
C ALA A 651 -6.84 0.00 -15.23
N CYS A 652 -5.99 -0.52 -16.12
CA CYS A 652 -6.11 -1.87 -16.66
C CYS A 652 -5.60 -2.93 -15.66
N PRO A 653 -5.93 -4.21 -15.87
CA PRO A 653 -5.43 -5.30 -15.02
C PRO A 653 -3.90 -5.39 -14.93
N ASP A 654 -3.19 -4.88 -15.93
CA ASP A 654 -1.73 -4.75 -16.04
C ASP A 654 -1.25 -3.30 -15.79
N GLY A 655 -1.91 -2.61 -14.85
CA GLY A 655 -1.85 -1.15 -14.74
C GLY A 655 -0.62 -0.51 -14.09
N TYR A 656 0.26 -1.27 -13.43
CA TYR A 656 1.52 -0.76 -12.86
C TYR A 656 2.73 -1.24 -13.66
N CYS A 657 3.88 -0.60 -13.48
CA CYS A 657 5.14 -0.97 -14.14
C CYS A 657 6.08 -1.83 -13.27
N GLY A 658 5.59 -2.39 -12.17
CA GLY A 658 6.31 -3.15 -11.17
C GLY A 658 5.37 -3.43 -9.99
N ASP A 659 5.91 -3.84 -8.85
CA ASP A 659 5.10 -4.12 -7.66
C ASP A 659 4.39 -2.88 -7.09
N GLU A 660 3.19 -3.10 -6.54
CA GLU A 660 2.35 -2.05 -5.96
C GLU A 660 2.83 -1.65 -4.54
N ASP A 661 3.38 -2.63 -3.82
CA ASP A 661 4.02 -2.54 -2.50
C ASP A 661 3.23 -1.75 -1.45
N ASN A 662 2.10 -2.34 -1.07
CA ASN A 662 1.31 -1.95 0.10
C ASN A 662 0.86 -0.49 0.09
N GLY A 663 0.58 0.06 -1.10
CA GLY A 663 0.16 1.44 -1.27
C GLY A 663 1.29 2.41 -1.60
N GLN A 664 2.57 2.00 -1.60
CA GLN A 664 3.71 2.90 -1.87
C GLN A 664 3.71 3.40 -3.32
N THR A 665 3.70 2.52 -4.31
CA THR A 665 3.69 2.90 -5.73
C THR A 665 2.40 3.67 -6.07
N SER A 666 1.28 3.28 -5.47
CA SER A 666 0.02 4.01 -5.61
C SER A 666 0.04 5.40 -4.97
N ALA A 667 0.62 5.56 -3.77
CA ALA A 667 0.69 6.85 -3.09
C ALA A 667 1.65 7.81 -3.83
N TRP A 668 2.68 7.29 -4.49
CA TRP A 668 3.51 8.06 -5.41
C TRP A 668 2.67 8.69 -6.52
N TYR A 669 1.78 7.93 -7.16
CA TYR A 669 0.88 8.44 -8.20
C TYR A 669 -0.08 9.50 -7.64
N VAL A 670 -0.69 9.24 -6.48
CA VAL A 670 -1.62 10.19 -5.83
C VAL A 670 -0.93 11.54 -5.58
N PHE A 671 0.24 11.54 -4.94
CA PHE A 671 1.02 12.76 -4.70
C PHE A 671 1.42 13.46 -6.01
N SER A 672 2.01 12.72 -6.94
CA SER A 672 2.49 13.25 -8.22
C SER A 672 1.35 13.88 -9.03
N ALA A 673 0.16 13.27 -9.02
CA ALA A 673 -1.03 13.79 -9.70
C ALA A 673 -1.59 15.07 -9.06
N LEU A 674 -1.42 15.24 -7.74
CA LEU A 674 -1.69 16.51 -7.05
C LEU A 674 -0.65 17.59 -7.39
N GLY A 675 0.52 17.19 -7.90
CA GLY A 675 1.57 18.09 -8.35
C GLY A 675 2.69 18.33 -7.34
N PHE A 676 2.80 17.50 -6.29
CA PHE A 676 3.91 17.56 -5.32
C PHE A 676 4.18 16.21 -4.66
N TYR A 677 5.39 15.98 -4.15
CA TYR A 677 5.80 14.70 -3.56
C TYR A 677 6.66 14.86 -2.30
N SER A 678 6.53 13.94 -1.34
CA SER A 678 7.29 13.94 -0.08
C SER A 678 8.68 13.33 -0.24
N VAL A 679 9.65 14.07 -0.80
CA VAL A 679 11.02 13.57 -1.03
C VAL A 679 11.73 13.18 0.27
N CYS A 680 11.59 14.00 1.31
CA CYS A 680 12.22 13.78 2.61
C CYS A 680 11.16 13.76 3.70
N PRO A 681 10.51 12.60 3.96
CA PRO A 681 9.68 12.44 5.15
C PRO A 681 10.46 12.85 6.41
N ALA A 682 9.77 13.42 7.39
CA ALA A 682 10.28 14.16 8.55
C ALA A 682 10.85 15.56 8.28
N SER A 683 10.76 16.05 7.04
CA SER A 683 10.78 17.49 6.77
C SER A 683 9.36 18.08 6.84
N ASP A 684 9.26 19.41 6.83
CA ASP A 684 7.98 20.12 6.71
C ASP A 684 7.61 20.37 5.23
N GLU A 685 8.18 19.66 4.26
CA GLU A 685 8.13 20.05 2.84
C GLU A 685 7.65 18.93 1.88
N TYR A 686 6.86 19.33 0.88
CA TYR A 686 6.51 18.54 -0.30
C TYR A 686 7.09 19.21 -1.55
N VAL A 687 7.92 18.52 -2.30
CA VAL A 687 8.62 19.05 -3.48
C VAL A 687 7.68 19.11 -4.67
N VAL A 688 7.62 20.26 -5.36
CA VAL A 688 6.72 20.50 -6.48
C VAL A 688 7.13 19.67 -7.71
N GLY A 689 6.14 19.03 -8.33
CA GLY A 689 6.22 18.35 -9.62
C GLY A 689 5.43 19.10 -10.67
N SER A 690 4.46 18.42 -11.29
CA SER A 690 3.49 19.02 -12.22
C SER A 690 2.12 18.35 -12.03
N PRO A 691 1.05 19.12 -11.74
CA PRO A 691 -0.26 18.53 -11.49
C PRO A 691 -0.82 17.83 -12.74
N LEU A 692 -1.63 16.79 -12.53
CA LEU A 692 -2.28 16.03 -13.60
C LEU A 692 -3.68 16.55 -13.93
N PHE A 693 -4.41 17.01 -12.91
CA PHE A 693 -5.78 17.50 -13.03
C PHE A 693 -5.83 19.02 -13.17
N ARG A 694 -6.95 19.55 -13.69
CA ARG A 694 -7.17 21.01 -13.73
C ARG A 694 -7.54 21.58 -12.37
N LYS A 695 -8.10 20.74 -11.50
CA LYS A 695 -8.39 21.09 -10.11
C LYS A 695 -8.30 19.86 -9.24
N ALA A 696 -7.76 20.01 -8.05
CA ALA A 696 -7.87 19.04 -6.97
C ALA A 696 -8.22 19.75 -5.65
N VAL A 697 -9.00 19.09 -4.80
CA VAL A 697 -9.35 19.57 -3.46
C VAL A 697 -9.07 18.46 -2.46
N VAL A 698 -8.19 18.74 -1.49
CA VAL A 698 -7.96 17.86 -0.34
C VAL A 698 -8.77 18.40 0.84
N ASN A 699 -9.75 17.62 1.30
CA ASN A 699 -10.61 17.92 2.44
C ASN A 699 -9.95 17.38 3.72
N LEU A 700 -9.30 18.26 4.49
CA LEU A 700 -8.53 17.88 5.68
C LEU A 700 -9.44 17.51 6.86
N GLU A 701 -8.97 16.63 7.74
CA GLU A 701 -9.71 16.22 8.93
C GLU A 701 -9.99 17.37 9.91
N ASN A 702 -9.18 18.43 9.90
CA ASN A 702 -9.39 19.64 10.70
C ASN A 702 -10.47 20.59 10.14
N GLY A 703 -11.11 20.23 9.02
CA GLY A 703 -12.16 21.01 8.36
C GLY A 703 -11.67 22.03 7.34
N ASN A 704 -10.35 22.26 7.25
CA ASN A 704 -9.76 23.11 6.22
C ASN A 704 -9.67 22.39 4.86
N LYS A 705 -9.36 23.15 3.82
CA LYS A 705 -9.20 22.62 2.46
C LYS A 705 -7.90 23.09 1.82
N ILE A 706 -7.24 22.18 1.12
CA ILE A 706 -6.18 22.53 0.17
C ILE A 706 -6.82 22.52 -1.21
N VAL A 707 -6.82 23.64 -1.91
CA VAL A 707 -7.36 23.80 -3.27
C VAL A 707 -6.19 24.01 -4.22
N LEU A 708 -6.01 23.06 -5.14
CA LEU A 708 -4.96 23.08 -6.16
C LEU A 708 -5.62 23.36 -7.50
N GLU A 709 -5.25 24.45 -8.17
CA GLU A 709 -5.85 24.88 -9.43
C GLU A 709 -4.80 24.99 -10.54
N ALA A 710 -5.04 24.31 -11.65
CA ALA A 710 -4.22 24.34 -12.85
C ALA A 710 -5.15 24.43 -14.08
N PRO A 711 -5.90 25.54 -14.26
CA PRO A 711 -7.01 25.60 -15.22
C PRO A 711 -6.58 25.34 -16.67
N ASP A 712 -5.35 25.69 -17.01
CA ASP A 712 -4.77 25.53 -18.34
C ASP A 712 -4.11 24.16 -18.55
N ASN A 713 -4.21 23.23 -17.58
CA ASN A 713 -3.59 21.91 -17.67
C ASN A 713 -4.16 21.09 -18.84
N SER A 714 -3.25 20.42 -19.54
CA SER A 714 -3.49 19.56 -20.71
C SER A 714 -2.29 18.62 -20.92
N PRO A 715 -2.37 17.64 -21.85
CA PRO A 715 -1.21 16.84 -22.25
C PRO A 715 -0.03 17.69 -22.75
N GLU A 716 -0.31 18.80 -23.43
CA GLU A 716 0.70 19.74 -23.94
C GLU A 716 1.21 20.68 -22.84
N ASN A 717 0.32 21.25 -22.01
CA ASN A 717 0.69 22.23 -20.98
C ASN A 717 1.15 21.55 -19.69
N ARG A 718 2.35 20.97 -19.72
CA ARG A 718 2.96 20.25 -18.58
C ARG A 718 3.88 21.08 -17.70
N TYR A 719 4.31 22.25 -18.17
CA TYR A 719 5.28 23.07 -17.44
C TYR A 719 4.59 24.16 -16.62
N ILE A 720 5.19 24.49 -15.48
CA ILE A 720 4.69 25.55 -14.59
C ILE A 720 5.41 26.85 -14.92
N GLY A 721 4.67 27.84 -15.43
CA GLY A 721 5.19 29.20 -15.67
C GLY A 721 5.16 30.09 -14.42
N ALA A 722 4.17 29.92 -13.56
CA ALA A 722 4.05 30.66 -12.30
C ALA A 722 3.24 29.87 -11.27
N VAL A 723 3.51 30.11 -9.98
CA VAL A 723 2.69 29.59 -8.87
C VAL A 723 2.23 30.74 -8.01
N GLN A 724 0.99 30.66 -7.55
CA GLN A 724 0.46 31.54 -6.51
C GLN A 724 0.05 30.69 -5.29
N PHE A 725 0.44 31.15 -4.10
CA PHE A 725 0.00 30.60 -2.82
C PHE A 725 -0.87 31.66 -2.13
N ASP A 726 -2.15 31.37 -1.93
CA ASP A 726 -3.17 32.30 -1.45
C ASP A 726 -3.16 33.65 -2.19
N GLY A 727 -3.06 33.58 -3.52
CA GLY A 727 -3.04 34.75 -4.42
C GLY A 727 -1.72 35.53 -4.46
N LYS A 728 -0.70 35.13 -3.69
CA LYS A 728 0.63 35.76 -3.71
C LYS A 728 1.59 34.96 -4.58
N SER A 729 2.46 35.66 -5.29
CA SER A 729 3.53 35.02 -6.09
C SER A 729 4.37 34.09 -5.23
N TYR A 730 4.66 32.89 -5.75
CA TYR A 730 5.37 31.84 -5.04
C TYR A 730 6.40 31.17 -5.97
N THR A 731 7.68 31.31 -5.66
CA THR A 731 8.79 30.85 -6.51
C THR A 731 9.41 29.54 -6.04
N TYR A 732 9.23 29.19 -4.77
CA TYR A 732 9.79 27.97 -4.18
C TYR A 732 9.36 26.70 -4.93
N ASN A 733 10.27 25.73 -4.95
CA ASN A 733 10.03 24.41 -5.54
C ASN A 733 9.49 23.39 -4.52
N PHE A 734 8.91 23.85 -3.43
CA PHE A 734 8.30 23.02 -2.41
C PHE A 734 7.07 23.73 -1.81
N LEU A 735 6.19 22.97 -1.18
CA LEU A 735 5.06 23.46 -0.37
C LEU A 735 5.26 22.97 1.06
N ARG A 736 4.95 23.82 2.05
CA ARG A 736 5.11 23.44 3.46
C ARG A 736 3.87 22.76 4.02
N HIS A 737 4.04 21.63 4.71
CA HIS A 737 2.94 20.95 5.38
C HIS A 737 2.25 21.88 6.37
N SER A 738 3.02 22.59 7.20
CA SER A 738 2.51 23.57 8.17
C SER A 738 1.68 24.71 7.56
N ASP A 739 1.86 25.03 6.28
CA ASP A 739 1.06 26.02 5.57
C ASP A 739 -0.17 25.38 4.90
N LEU A 740 0.01 24.20 4.29
CA LEU A 740 -1.09 23.45 3.67
C LEU A 740 -2.20 23.10 4.66
N VAL A 741 -1.86 22.66 5.88
CA VAL A 741 -2.86 22.22 6.87
C VAL A 741 -3.72 23.35 7.45
N LYS A 742 -3.32 24.62 7.28
CA LYS A 742 -4.12 25.80 7.65
C LYS A 742 -5.25 26.08 6.66
N GLY A 743 -5.30 25.32 5.56
CA GLY A 743 -6.09 25.64 4.38
C GLY A 743 -5.29 26.53 3.44
N ALA A 744 -5.20 26.15 2.19
CA ALA A 744 -4.34 26.81 1.21
C ALA A 744 -4.96 26.76 -0.19
N GLY A 745 -4.85 27.87 -0.93
CA GLY A 745 -5.12 27.92 -2.36
C GLY A 745 -3.80 28.00 -3.15
N VAL A 746 -3.47 26.95 -3.90
CA VAL A 746 -2.29 26.91 -4.76
C VAL A 746 -2.74 26.93 -6.22
N ARG A 747 -2.34 27.96 -6.96
CA ARG A 747 -2.66 28.08 -8.39
C ARG A 747 -1.41 27.96 -9.25
N PHE A 748 -1.40 26.97 -10.13
CA PHE A 748 -0.38 26.72 -11.14
C PHE A 748 -0.80 27.33 -12.47
N SER A 749 0.05 28.18 -13.04
CA SER A 749 -0.11 28.67 -14.42
C SER A 749 0.63 27.73 -15.36
N MET A 750 -0.11 26.90 -16.07
CA MET A 750 0.45 25.85 -16.93
C MET A 750 0.79 26.40 -18.32
N ARG A 751 1.86 25.89 -18.94
CA ARG A 751 2.35 26.31 -20.26
C ARG A 751 2.99 25.13 -21.02
N PRO A 752 3.07 25.21 -22.37
CA PRO A 752 3.61 24.10 -23.19
C PRO A 752 5.14 24.06 -23.22
N ASP A 753 5.81 25.21 -23.04
CA ASP A 753 7.27 25.31 -23.05
C ASP A 753 7.82 25.53 -21.64
N PRO A 754 9.00 24.98 -21.30
CA PRO A 754 9.63 25.18 -20.00
C PRO A 754 9.94 26.65 -19.71
N ASP A 755 9.80 27.03 -18.44
CA ASP A 755 10.33 28.29 -17.92
C ASP A 755 11.68 28.07 -17.25
N TYR A 756 12.76 28.45 -17.94
CA TYR A 756 14.13 28.27 -17.46
C TYR A 756 14.55 29.25 -16.35
N THR A 757 13.66 30.15 -15.93
CA THR A 757 13.96 31.18 -14.90
C THR A 757 13.21 30.96 -13.60
N ARG A 758 12.13 30.17 -13.60
CA ARG A 758 11.35 29.89 -12.39
C ARG A 758 12.04 28.84 -11.53
N GLY A 759 12.24 29.14 -10.24
CA GLY A 759 12.70 28.16 -9.25
C GLY A 759 14.16 27.77 -9.42
N THR A 760 14.99 28.68 -9.94
CA THR A 760 16.42 28.45 -10.19
C THR A 760 17.32 29.03 -9.10
N GLU A 761 16.79 29.96 -8.29
CA GLU A 761 17.57 30.62 -7.25
C GLU A 761 17.87 29.66 -6.09
N PRO A 762 19.03 29.79 -5.41
CA PRO A 762 19.36 28.93 -4.27
C PRO A 762 18.31 28.93 -3.16
N GLY A 763 17.60 30.04 -2.96
CA GLY A 763 16.52 30.16 -1.98
C GLY A 763 15.22 29.42 -2.36
N ASP A 764 15.05 29.04 -3.63
CA ASP A 764 13.86 28.31 -4.11
C ASP A 764 13.98 26.78 -3.87
N ALA A 765 15.18 26.28 -3.59
CA ALA A 765 15.45 24.85 -3.43
C ALA A 765 14.88 24.28 -2.11
N PRO A 766 14.35 23.04 -2.08
CA PRO A 766 13.81 22.40 -0.88
C PRO A 766 14.89 22.02 0.16
N TYR A 767 14.47 21.72 1.39
CA TYR A 767 15.33 21.43 2.55
C TYR A 767 16.54 20.54 2.26
N SER A 768 17.71 20.93 2.77
CA SER A 768 18.87 20.04 2.82
C SER A 768 19.66 20.32 4.08
N PHE A 769 20.08 19.26 4.77
CA PHE A 769 20.73 19.34 6.07
C PHE A 769 22.04 20.15 6.04
N SER A 770 22.79 20.15 4.93
CA SER A 770 24.01 20.97 4.79
C SER A 770 23.75 22.49 4.75
N ARG A 771 22.48 22.93 4.65
CA ARG A 771 22.08 24.34 4.72
C ARG A 771 21.54 24.77 6.09
N GLU A 772 21.40 23.83 7.01
CA GLU A 772 21.06 24.04 8.43
C GLU A 772 22.33 24.17 9.27
#